data_AF-A0ABD2C8N8-F1
#
_entry.id   AF-A0ABD2C8N8-F1
#
_cell.length_a   1.000
_cell.length_b   1.000
_cell.length_c   1.000
_cell.angle_alpha   90.00
_cell.angle_beta   90.00
_cell.angle_gamma   90.00
#
_symmetry.space_group_name_H-M   'P 1'
#
loop_
_entity.id
_entity.type
_entity.pdbx_description
1 polymer ?
#
loop_
_entity_poly.entity_id
_entity_poly.type
_entity_poly.pdbx_seq_one_letter_code
_entity_poly.pdbx_strand_id
1 'polypeptide(L)'
;MFVMAFFEWRRFNFFDLKKEVDSGKIAKALGDARVTAATSGNGHLVFGDNTGSVHLVNRTYDVNTFRAYEITLTLAQQVQHSTFLFTIGEDEPGCNPTIKVWNLAKPDKQGNPTCVRITRAIPSYRAVPATALCVHTSLSLMAVGFGDGSIMLYRGNLTRERKNKIKVLKDTNISITGLAIRSIGKQNHLFIATNNCVFLYNITLKDKEYKSTLDNMGCAKKCSVLAESMQDSHFMIGRNDAIYCYTTDGRGPCYAVQGQKIMLEWFRSYLVIVAKEAANVPRTTTTISAKPNTIEPIPPGVDKHMITVLDIQNKFIVFSAPMLSVQAVLSEWGGFFILSGDSKLYHLDEKDLQSKLALLFKKNLYDVSIRIAKSQQYDTEGLVDIFRQYGDHLYSKSDHNGAIEQYIKTIGKLEPSYVIRKFLDSQHIDNLKTYLQALHKNGQATEDHTTLLLNCYTKLNHTDKLKEFIMTKDRGVDFDVEIAIKVCRQASPEDALLLAQKHNKHEWYLRIQIEDKREYKKALEYIETLEFEEAESNMKKYGNILIENVPNESTQFLKALCTDYRPSNKPLVDQNSLDGNTDHHIDKANPEDFIYLFLNNSACLVEFLEHLIKSESKWNTLVYNTLIEHYLCLWSAQDNYVTKVQYEQKILRLLQSSEVCYDKDQILILCHQHNFRRGLLFLYEENKLYQEILRFHLQEGDSEQVLATCKRFGHQDPNLWIQALWSVAKNKNVSAKLLADILSYIAQEKLLSPLMVIDAISTSLSCTLGDVRNYLNSVLRTENEQAQANAELAEKYRVDTSKLREQIEMIKSNTIIFQGARCSVCHHQLELPSVHFMCQHSYHQHCFQSFSENENECPACLPNNKKLLDIIRAQEQSRDLHETFHSLLDRAEDPFSLVADYFGRGVFKKLMVITDADKSLSTTPVKAEEPKLIYGHNTEAKTKLTEKKNTTTSVKADSRYSSQDGYSNISNLIGDERIRSFTKPDVYSSSLEVNISGTGSDISTPRGNSRKASPIPIREARILNNTTPKSSPIQKFFEPSKAPVVPINPFLADDYDESKNPFSEDKYDDDKNPFKDDDDDDNDYDKNLNPFGR
;
A
#
# COMPACT_ATOMS: atom_id res chain seq x y z
N MET A 1 -60.49 7.49 -29.40
CA MET A 1 -60.43 6.86 -28.06
C MET A 1 -59.47 7.66 -27.19
N PHE A 2 -59.80 7.81 -25.90
CA PHE A 2 -58.96 8.36 -24.82
C PHE A 2 -57.85 9.37 -25.22
N VAL A 3 -58.25 10.62 -25.44
CA VAL A 3 -57.36 11.76 -25.17
C VAL A 3 -57.28 11.90 -23.65
N MET A 4 -56.21 11.39 -23.03
CA MET A 4 -55.93 11.68 -21.62
C MET A 4 -55.50 13.14 -21.49
N ALA A 5 -56.40 13.97 -20.97
CA ALA A 5 -56.06 15.29 -20.48
C ALA A 5 -55.18 15.20 -19.21
N PHE A 6 -54.46 16.29 -18.91
CA PHE A 6 -53.61 16.47 -17.73
C PHE A 6 -52.41 15.50 -17.59
N PHE A 7 -51.31 15.88 -18.24
CA PHE A 7 -50.06 16.04 -17.50
C PHE A 7 -49.53 17.46 -17.73
N GLU A 8 -49.59 18.29 -16.69
CA GLU A 8 -48.88 19.57 -16.71
C GLU A 8 -47.38 19.28 -16.58
N TRP A 9 -46.59 19.66 -17.58
CA TRP A 9 -45.17 19.33 -17.64
C TRP A 9 -44.45 19.99 -16.45
N ARG A 10 -43.71 19.20 -15.66
CA ARG A 10 -43.08 19.71 -14.43
C ARG A 10 -42.06 20.80 -14.78
N ARG A 11 -42.16 21.93 -14.07
CA ARG A 11 -41.39 23.15 -14.34
C ARG A 11 -40.09 23.19 -13.54
N PHE A 12 -38.97 23.29 -14.24
CA PHE A 12 -37.61 23.49 -13.71
C PHE A 12 -36.91 24.60 -14.52
N ASN A 13 -35.92 25.27 -13.95
CA ASN A 13 -35.12 26.24 -14.69
C ASN A 13 -33.67 25.78 -14.84
N PHE A 14 -33.39 24.97 -15.87
CA PHE A 14 -32.04 24.49 -16.19
C PHE A 14 -31.25 25.44 -17.11
N PHE A 15 -31.85 26.55 -17.55
CA PHE A 15 -31.16 27.57 -18.35
C PHE A 15 -31.16 28.93 -17.64
N ASP A 16 -30.13 29.73 -17.84
CA ASP A 16 -30.13 31.15 -17.46
C ASP A 16 -30.01 32.04 -18.71
N LEU A 17 -30.85 33.08 -18.75
CA LEU A 17 -30.99 34.00 -19.88
C LEU A 17 -30.05 35.19 -19.72
N LYS A 18 -29.07 35.33 -20.62
CA LYS A 18 -28.23 36.53 -20.75
C LYS A 18 -28.74 37.40 -21.90
N LYS A 19 -28.86 38.71 -21.64
CA LYS A 19 -29.22 39.75 -22.61
C LYS A 19 -28.00 40.25 -23.39
N GLU A 20 -28.24 40.77 -24.59
CA GLU A 20 -27.38 41.71 -25.34
C GLU A 20 -25.89 41.30 -25.33
N VAL A 21 -25.63 40.00 -25.50
CA VAL A 21 -24.28 39.42 -25.35
C VAL A 21 -23.30 39.91 -26.42
N ASP A 22 -23.84 40.43 -27.53
CA ASP A 22 -23.10 41.05 -28.63
C ASP A 22 -22.82 42.55 -28.42
N SER A 23 -23.32 43.16 -27.33
CA SER A 23 -23.25 44.62 -27.08
C SER A 23 -23.83 45.47 -28.23
N GLY A 24 -24.83 44.94 -28.94
CA GLY A 24 -25.45 45.57 -30.11
C GLY A 24 -24.57 45.61 -31.37
N LYS A 25 -23.45 44.87 -31.44
CA LYS A 25 -22.65 44.71 -32.66
C LYS A 25 -23.49 44.18 -33.83
N ILE A 26 -24.39 43.23 -33.57
CA ILE A 26 -25.22 42.57 -34.60
C ILE A 26 -26.35 43.50 -35.05
N ALA A 27 -27.01 44.19 -34.12
CA ALA A 27 -28.01 45.21 -34.46
C ALA A 27 -27.42 46.32 -35.34
N LYS A 28 -26.19 46.76 -35.06
CA LYS A 28 -25.45 47.73 -35.90
C LYS A 28 -25.06 47.19 -37.29
N ALA A 29 -24.79 45.89 -37.40
CA ALA A 29 -24.40 45.26 -38.67
C ALA A 29 -25.60 44.92 -39.57
N LEU A 30 -26.77 44.67 -38.99
CA LEU A 30 -28.04 44.50 -39.71
C LEU A 30 -28.68 45.85 -40.08
N GLY A 31 -28.64 46.84 -39.19
CA GLY A 31 -29.35 48.10 -39.37
C GLY A 31 -30.85 47.87 -39.55
N ASP A 32 -31.44 48.45 -40.59
CA ASP A 32 -32.84 48.27 -40.97
C ASP A 32 -33.11 46.95 -41.76
N ALA A 33 -32.07 46.15 -42.05
CA ALA A 33 -32.22 44.91 -42.80
C ALA A 33 -32.86 43.80 -41.95
N ARG A 34 -33.79 43.06 -42.56
CA ARG A 34 -34.54 41.99 -41.91
C ARG A 34 -33.92 40.63 -42.21
N VAL A 35 -33.66 39.84 -41.17
CA VAL A 35 -33.16 38.47 -41.31
C VAL A 35 -34.21 37.57 -41.99
N THR A 36 -33.87 37.05 -43.17
CA THR A 36 -34.69 36.12 -43.95
C THR A 36 -34.36 34.68 -43.57
N ALA A 37 -33.07 34.35 -43.53
CA ALA A 37 -32.54 33.05 -43.14
C ALA A 37 -31.51 33.20 -42.02
N ALA A 38 -31.44 32.18 -41.16
CA ALA A 38 -30.43 32.09 -40.12
C ALA A 38 -29.98 30.64 -39.99
N THR A 39 -28.70 30.42 -39.71
CA THR A 39 -28.12 29.08 -39.53
C THR A 39 -26.84 29.19 -38.68
N SER A 40 -26.36 28.09 -38.11
CA SER A 40 -25.13 28.07 -37.30
C SER A 40 -24.34 26.78 -37.54
N GLY A 41 -23.04 26.86 -37.30
CA GLY A 41 -22.11 25.75 -37.47
C GLY A 41 -20.68 26.26 -37.65
N ASN A 42 -19.71 25.36 -37.46
CA ASN A 42 -18.28 25.65 -37.66
C ASN A 42 -17.80 26.88 -36.85
N GLY A 43 -18.37 27.09 -35.66
CA GLY A 43 -17.98 28.20 -34.77
C GLY A 43 -18.55 29.57 -35.15
N HIS A 44 -19.53 29.63 -36.07
CA HIS A 44 -20.18 30.86 -36.50
C HIS A 44 -21.71 30.84 -36.31
N LEU A 45 -22.27 31.99 -35.96
CA LEU A 45 -23.68 32.30 -36.22
C LEU A 45 -23.76 33.01 -37.57
N VAL A 46 -24.71 32.61 -38.43
CA VAL A 46 -24.84 33.10 -39.79
C VAL A 46 -26.24 33.65 -39.98
N PHE A 47 -26.33 34.95 -40.28
CA PHE A 47 -27.59 35.62 -40.62
C PHE A 47 -27.54 36.06 -42.09
N GLY A 48 -28.60 35.79 -42.84
CA GLY A 48 -28.80 36.30 -44.19
C GLY A 48 -30.04 37.18 -44.24
N ASP A 49 -29.97 38.28 -44.97
CA ASP A 49 -30.97 39.34 -44.93
C ASP A 49 -31.86 39.42 -46.19
N ASN A 50 -32.69 40.47 -46.25
CA ASN A 50 -33.54 40.81 -47.39
C ASN A 50 -32.87 41.74 -48.42
N THR A 51 -31.57 42.05 -48.30
CA THR A 51 -30.79 42.81 -49.30
C THR A 51 -29.78 41.94 -50.05
N GLY A 52 -29.67 40.66 -49.69
CA GLY A 52 -28.73 39.71 -50.27
C GLY A 52 -27.40 39.60 -49.52
N SER A 53 -27.26 40.21 -48.35
CA SER A 53 -26.08 40.17 -47.50
C SER A 53 -26.05 38.92 -46.62
N VAL A 54 -24.83 38.50 -46.23
CA VAL A 54 -24.57 37.47 -45.22
C VAL A 54 -23.66 38.05 -44.15
N HIS A 55 -24.09 37.93 -42.90
CA HIS A 55 -23.38 38.36 -41.71
C HIS A 55 -22.88 37.12 -40.95
N LEU A 56 -21.56 36.97 -40.87
CA LEU A 56 -20.88 35.91 -40.14
C LEU A 56 -20.41 36.46 -38.79
N VAL A 57 -21.00 35.96 -37.70
CA VAL A 57 -20.63 36.35 -36.33
C VAL A 57 -19.70 35.28 -35.74
N ASN A 58 -18.56 35.71 -35.21
CA ASN A 58 -17.61 34.83 -34.51
C ASN A 58 -17.88 34.78 -32.99
N ARG A 59 -17.09 33.99 -32.24
CA ARG A 59 -17.23 33.83 -30.79
C ARG A 59 -16.93 35.10 -29.96
N THR A 60 -16.26 36.10 -30.54
CA THR A 60 -16.05 37.44 -29.94
C THR A 60 -17.11 38.46 -30.37
N TYR A 61 -18.19 37.98 -31.01
CA TYR A 61 -19.31 38.74 -31.57
C TYR A 61 -18.93 39.73 -32.67
N ASP A 62 -17.74 39.60 -33.26
CA ASP A 62 -17.33 40.40 -34.42
C ASP A 62 -18.05 39.88 -35.67
N VAL A 63 -18.55 40.81 -36.47
CA VAL A 63 -19.44 40.52 -37.60
C VAL A 63 -18.72 40.83 -38.91
N ASN A 64 -18.37 39.78 -39.66
CA ASN A 64 -17.92 39.93 -41.06
C ASN A 64 -19.14 39.91 -41.98
N THR A 65 -19.37 40.97 -42.74
CA THR A 65 -20.54 41.12 -43.62
C THR A 65 -20.09 41.17 -45.08
N PHE A 66 -20.62 40.27 -45.90
CA PHE A 66 -20.35 40.24 -47.35
C PHE A 66 -21.65 40.11 -48.14
N ARG A 67 -21.69 40.68 -49.35
CA ARG A 67 -22.87 40.60 -50.23
C ARG A 67 -22.85 39.29 -51.00
N ALA A 68 -23.81 38.41 -50.69
CA ALA A 68 -23.93 37.08 -51.29
C ALA A 68 -24.83 37.07 -52.54
N TYR A 69 -25.79 37.99 -52.64
CA TYR A 69 -26.76 38.13 -53.72
C TYR A 69 -27.03 39.60 -54.05
N GLU A 70 -27.50 39.87 -55.26
CA GLU A 70 -27.87 41.24 -55.65
C GLU A 70 -29.23 41.70 -55.09
N ILE A 71 -30.22 40.81 -54.93
CA ILE A 71 -31.60 41.19 -54.56
C ILE A 71 -31.95 40.76 -53.13
N THR A 72 -31.99 39.45 -52.87
CA THR A 72 -32.38 38.91 -51.56
C THR A 72 -31.76 37.53 -51.35
N LEU A 73 -31.41 37.23 -50.10
CA LEU A 73 -31.20 35.86 -49.65
C LEU A 73 -32.56 35.30 -49.20
N THR A 74 -32.80 34.00 -49.40
CA THR A 74 -34.07 33.34 -49.01
C THR A 74 -33.87 32.15 -48.06
N LEU A 75 -32.79 31.39 -48.23
CA LEU A 75 -32.43 30.24 -47.41
C LEU A 75 -30.92 30.18 -47.19
N ALA A 76 -30.49 29.73 -46.02
CA ALA A 76 -29.09 29.46 -45.69
C ALA A 76 -29.01 28.19 -44.83
N GLN A 77 -27.98 27.39 -45.06
CA GLN A 77 -27.62 26.27 -44.20
C GLN A 77 -26.10 26.14 -44.11
N GLN A 78 -25.56 26.35 -42.90
CA GLN A 78 -24.21 25.98 -42.55
C GLN A 78 -24.17 24.47 -42.31
N VAL A 79 -23.17 23.78 -42.86
CA VAL A 79 -23.01 22.35 -42.60
C VAL A 79 -22.19 22.16 -41.31
N GLN A 80 -22.75 21.39 -40.37
CA GLN A 80 -22.12 21.09 -39.08
C GLN A 80 -20.72 20.50 -39.28
N HIS A 81 -19.76 20.95 -38.47
CA HIS A 81 -18.33 20.57 -38.54
C HIS A 81 -17.66 20.75 -39.91
N SER A 82 -18.20 21.61 -40.78
CA SER A 82 -17.71 21.82 -42.14
C SER A 82 -17.56 23.31 -42.45
N THR A 83 -16.55 23.67 -43.23
CA THR A 83 -16.25 25.05 -43.61
C THR A 83 -17.14 25.58 -44.75
N PHE A 84 -18.16 24.82 -45.17
CA PHE A 84 -19.01 25.13 -46.31
C PHE A 84 -20.40 25.64 -45.89
N LEU A 85 -20.72 26.85 -46.35
CA LEU A 85 -22.04 27.48 -46.23
C LEU A 85 -22.79 27.34 -47.56
N PHE A 86 -24.03 26.84 -47.51
CA PHE A 86 -24.93 26.77 -48.66
C PHE A 86 -26.00 27.85 -48.51
N THR A 87 -26.15 28.70 -49.53
CA THR A 87 -27.20 29.74 -49.57
C THR A 87 -28.07 29.56 -50.81
N ILE A 88 -29.31 30.05 -50.74
CA ILE A 88 -30.19 30.27 -51.89
C ILE A 88 -30.72 31.71 -51.82
N GLY A 89 -30.71 32.38 -52.97
CA GLY A 89 -31.15 33.77 -53.13
C GLY A 89 -31.35 34.12 -54.61
N GLU A 90 -31.66 35.38 -54.88
CA GLU A 90 -31.98 35.89 -56.22
C GLU A 90 -30.99 37.00 -56.62
N ASP A 91 -30.41 36.87 -57.83
CA ASP A 91 -29.48 37.84 -58.43
C ASP A 91 -30.10 38.61 -59.61
N GLU A 92 -31.15 38.05 -60.21
CA GLU A 92 -31.84 38.57 -61.40
C GLU A 92 -33.31 38.83 -61.02
N PRO A 93 -33.94 39.96 -61.42
CA PRO A 93 -35.31 40.27 -61.04
C PRO A 93 -36.30 39.26 -61.65
N GLY A 94 -37.07 38.61 -60.78
CA GLY A 94 -37.93 37.48 -61.12
C GLY A 94 -37.52 36.22 -60.36
N CYS A 95 -38.40 35.22 -60.35
CA CYS A 95 -38.29 34.06 -59.45
C CYS A 95 -37.23 33.03 -59.89
N ASN A 96 -35.95 33.42 -59.85
CA ASN A 96 -34.79 32.67 -60.35
C ASN A 96 -33.84 32.28 -59.20
N PRO A 97 -34.23 31.37 -58.28
CA PRO A 97 -33.39 31.01 -57.14
C PRO A 97 -32.06 30.37 -57.58
N THR A 98 -30.94 30.87 -57.05
CA THR A 98 -29.60 30.35 -57.30
C THR A 98 -28.95 29.86 -56.01
N ILE A 99 -28.48 28.62 -56.03
CA ILE A 99 -27.67 28.04 -54.96
C ILE A 99 -26.24 28.56 -55.11
N LYS A 100 -25.70 29.15 -54.05
CA LYS A 100 -24.27 29.51 -53.95
C LYS A 100 -23.65 28.72 -52.81
N VAL A 101 -22.42 28.24 -53.01
CA VAL A 101 -21.67 27.44 -52.04
C VAL A 101 -20.37 28.15 -51.71
N TRP A 102 -20.25 28.59 -50.46
CA TRP A 102 -19.15 29.41 -49.97
C TRP A 102 -18.22 28.58 -49.10
N ASN A 103 -16.91 28.82 -49.17
CA ASN A 103 -15.93 28.20 -48.29
C ASN A 103 -15.37 29.24 -47.31
N LEU A 104 -15.83 29.17 -46.05
CA LEU A 104 -15.47 30.11 -44.99
C LEU A 104 -13.97 30.05 -44.64
N ALA A 105 -13.32 28.89 -44.81
CA ALA A 105 -11.90 28.71 -44.52
C ALA A 105 -10.95 29.15 -45.66
N LYS A 106 -11.49 29.70 -46.76
CA LYS A 106 -10.70 30.32 -47.83
C LYS A 106 -11.25 31.72 -48.11
N PRO A 107 -10.80 32.74 -47.37
CA PRO A 107 -11.10 34.12 -47.73
C PRO A 107 -10.48 34.47 -49.09
N ASP A 108 -11.10 35.42 -49.78
CA ASP A 108 -10.58 36.05 -50.99
C ASP A 108 -9.58 37.18 -50.65
N LYS A 109 -9.20 37.99 -51.63
CA LYS A 109 -8.28 39.13 -51.45
C LYS A 109 -8.86 40.29 -50.62
N GLN A 110 -10.16 40.27 -50.30
CA GLN A 110 -10.86 41.28 -49.52
C GLN A 110 -11.25 40.77 -48.11
N GLY A 111 -11.00 39.49 -47.80
CA GLY A 111 -11.40 38.86 -46.54
C GLY A 111 -12.78 38.19 -46.56
N ASN A 112 -13.45 38.15 -47.71
CA ASN A 112 -14.77 37.56 -47.88
C ASN A 112 -14.67 36.06 -48.20
N PRO A 113 -15.62 35.21 -47.79
CA PRO A 113 -15.59 33.78 -48.13
C PRO A 113 -15.57 33.53 -49.64
N THR A 114 -14.70 32.63 -50.13
CA THR A 114 -14.68 32.29 -51.55
C THR A 114 -15.95 31.53 -51.97
N CYS A 115 -16.71 32.06 -52.92
CA CYS A 115 -17.76 31.30 -53.61
C CYS A 115 -17.13 30.22 -54.51
N VAL A 116 -17.27 28.96 -54.12
CA VAL A 116 -16.71 27.80 -54.84
C VAL A 116 -17.63 27.33 -55.97
N ARG A 117 -18.94 27.58 -55.86
CA ARG A 117 -19.95 27.08 -56.81
C ARG A 117 -21.19 27.96 -56.86
N ILE A 118 -21.71 28.17 -58.06
CA ILE A 118 -23.05 28.73 -58.33
C ILE A 118 -23.84 27.69 -59.12
N THR A 119 -25.13 27.51 -58.85
CA THR A 119 -26.02 26.57 -59.58
C THR A 119 -27.48 27.04 -59.50
N ARG A 120 -28.14 27.24 -60.66
CA ARG A 120 -29.57 27.60 -60.72
C ARG A 120 -30.46 26.45 -60.19
N ALA A 121 -31.43 26.79 -59.34
CA ALA A 121 -32.30 25.84 -58.65
C ALA A 121 -33.70 25.82 -59.30
N ILE A 122 -33.77 25.42 -60.57
CA ILE A 122 -34.99 25.53 -61.39
C ILE A 122 -35.61 24.14 -61.60
N PRO A 123 -36.71 23.77 -60.91
CA PRO A 123 -37.35 22.47 -61.07
C PRO A 123 -38.04 22.37 -62.44
N SER A 124 -37.73 21.31 -63.20
CA SER A 124 -38.37 20.99 -64.49
C SER A 124 -38.49 22.18 -65.46
N TYR A 125 -37.46 23.04 -65.50
CA TYR A 125 -37.38 24.27 -66.31
C TYR A 125 -38.46 25.34 -66.02
N ARG A 126 -39.11 25.30 -64.84
CA ARG A 126 -40.04 26.35 -64.39
C ARG A 126 -39.45 27.16 -63.24
N ALA A 127 -39.56 28.49 -63.34
CA ALA A 127 -39.28 29.42 -62.26
C ALA A 127 -40.29 29.21 -61.11
N VAL A 128 -39.81 28.76 -59.96
CA VAL A 128 -40.61 28.46 -58.76
C VAL A 128 -39.76 28.82 -57.53
N PRO A 129 -40.32 29.47 -56.49
CA PRO A 129 -39.51 29.89 -55.35
C PRO A 129 -39.08 28.69 -54.51
N ALA A 130 -37.81 28.69 -54.09
CA ALA A 130 -37.31 27.74 -53.09
C ALA A 130 -37.93 28.04 -51.72
N THR A 131 -38.31 27.00 -50.98
CA THR A 131 -39.04 27.12 -49.71
C THR A 131 -38.43 26.30 -48.57
N ALA A 132 -37.59 25.31 -48.87
CA ALA A 132 -36.81 24.55 -47.91
C ALA A 132 -35.47 24.12 -48.53
N LEU A 133 -34.43 24.06 -47.70
CA LEU A 133 -33.08 23.58 -48.04
C LEU A 133 -32.68 22.54 -46.98
N CYS A 134 -32.11 21.42 -47.43
CA CYS A 134 -31.49 20.44 -46.54
C CYS A 134 -30.23 19.86 -47.19
N VAL A 135 -29.06 20.10 -46.59
CA VAL A 135 -27.75 19.55 -46.95
C VAL A 135 -27.37 18.51 -45.90
N HIS A 136 -26.89 17.34 -46.35
CA HIS A 136 -26.41 16.30 -45.46
C HIS A 136 -24.94 16.54 -45.03
N THR A 137 -24.59 16.17 -43.80
CA THR A 137 -23.27 16.41 -43.17
C THR A 137 -22.10 15.85 -43.98
N SER A 138 -22.30 14.74 -44.70
CA SER A 138 -21.30 14.13 -45.58
C SER A 138 -20.98 14.92 -46.87
N LEU A 139 -21.68 16.02 -47.15
CA LEU A 139 -21.56 16.82 -48.39
C LEU A 139 -21.78 16.01 -49.69
N SER A 140 -22.51 14.88 -49.61
CA SER A 140 -22.81 13.99 -50.76
C SER A 140 -24.28 14.00 -51.21
N LEU A 141 -25.17 14.61 -50.41
CA LEU A 141 -26.61 14.75 -50.65
C LEU A 141 -27.09 16.16 -50.27
N MET A 142 -27.94 16.74 -51.12
CA MET A 142 -28.67 17.98 -50.83
C MET A 142 -30.06 17.91 -51.46
N ALA A 143 -31.08 18.36 -50.76
CA ALA A 143 -32.45 18.50 -51.24
C ALA A 143 -32.89 19.97 -51.16
N VAL A 144 -33.53 20.47 -52.21
CA VAL A 144 -34.16 21.80 -52.27
C VAL A 144 -35.64 21.60 -52.59
N GLY A 145 -36.52 22.11 -51.72
CA GLY A 145 -37.97 22.02 -51.84
C GLY A 145 -38.58 23.33 -52.32
N PHE A 146 -39.67 23.25 -53.09
CA PHE A 146 -40.23 24.37 -53.83
C PHE A 146 -41.69 24.67 -53.47
N GLY A 147 -42.12 25.90 -53.76
CA GLY A 147 -43.48 26.37 -53.52
C GLY A 147 -44.58 25.61 -54.30
N ASP A 148 -44.22 24.95 -55.40
CA ASP A 148 -45.13 24.13 -56.20
C ASP A 148 -45.14 22.64 -55.80
N GLY A 149 -44.44 22.28 -54.72
CA GLY A 149 -44.31 20.91 -54.22
C GLY A 149 -43.28 20.04 -54.94
N SER A 150 -42.48 20.60 -55.85
CA SER A 150 -41.29 19.94 -56.39
C SER A 150 -40.17 19.83 -55.33
N ILE A 151 -39.31 18.83 -55.48
CA ILE A 151 -38.04 18.70 -54.75
C ILE A 151 -36.92 18.36 -55.74
N MET A 152 -35.83 19.11 -55.73
CA MET A 152 -34.60 18.79 -56.45
C MET A 152 -33.61 18.12 -55.49
N LEU A 153 -33.35 16.83 -55.72
CA LEU A 153 -32.38 16.02 -54.98
C LEU A 153 -31.07 15.92 -55.76
N TYR A 154 -30.01 16.50 -55.20
CA TYR A 154 -28.66 16.52 -55.72
C TYR A 154 -27.84 15.40 -55.07
N ARG A 155 -27.20 14.54 -55.87
CA ARG A 155 -26.28 13.49 -55.43
C ARG A 155 -24.88 13.66 -56.05
N GLY A 156 -23.84 13.39 -55.27
CA GLY A 156 -22.43 13.60 -55.64
C GLY A 156 -21.75 14.59 -54.68
N ASN A 157 -20.43 14.69 -54.72
CA ASN A 157 -19.67 15.63 -53.89
C ASN A 157 -20.02 17.08 -54.26
N LEU A 158 -20.84 17.71 -53.41
CA LEU A 158 -21.42 19.03 -53.65
C LEU A 158 -20.37 20.14 -53.83
N THR A 159 -19.16 19.94 -53.30
CA THR A 159 -18.07 20.94 -53.26
C THR A 159 -17.01 20.78 -54.35
N ARG A 160 -16.84 19.58 -54.92
CA ARG A 160 -15.77 19.27 -55.89
C ARG A 160 -16.26 18.88 -57.29
N GLU A 161 -17.47 18.34 -57.43
CA GLU A 161 -17.98 17.87 -58.73
C GLU A 161 -18.54 19.01 -59.59
N ARG A 162 -17.98 19.19 -60.80
CA ARG A 162 -18.43 20.21 -61.78
C ARG A 162 -19.90 20.06 -62.20
N LYS A 163 -20.48 18.86 -62.11
CA LYS A 163 -21.90 18.56 -62.37
C LYS A 163 -22.37 17.48 -61.40
N ASN A 164 -23.41 17.77 -60.61
CA ASN A 164 -24.02 16.79 -59.71
C ASN A 164 -25.08 15.97 -60.48
N LYS A 165 -25.42 14.78 -59.98
CA LYS A 165 -26.57 14.01 -60.47
C LYS A 165 -27.82 14.54 -59.80
N ILE A 166 -28.64 15.28 -60.55
CA ILE A 166 -29.89 15.90 -60.08
C ILE A 166 -31.07 15.00 -60.44
N LYS A 167 -31.95 14.73 -59.47
CA LYS A 167 -33.24 14.06 -59.63
C LYS A 167 -34.33 15.04 -59.19
N VAL A 168 -35.38 15.21 -59.99
CA VAL A 168 -36.59 15.93 -59.54
C VAL A 168 -37.59 14.89 -59.03
N LEU A 169 -38.10 15.10 -57.82
CA LEU A 169 -39.21 14.36 -57.22
C LEU A 169 -40.40 15.32 -57.16
N LYS A 170 -41.58 14.92 -57.65
CA LYS A 170 -42.79 15.74 -57.55
C LYS A 170 -44.05 14.86 -57.58
N ASP A 171 -44.73 14.82 -56.46
CA ASP A 171 -45.96 14.04 -56.26
C ASP A 171 -47.15 14.89 -55.79
N THR A 172 -46.91 16.15 -55.41
CA THR A 172 -47.88 17.05 -54.78
C THR A 172 -47.76 18.45 -55.33
N ASN A 173 -48.88 19.16 -55.46
CA ASN A 173 -48.91 20.59 -55.83
C ASN A 173 -49.03 21.51 -54.59
N ILE A 174 -48.45 21.10 -53.46
CA ILE A 174 -48.51 21.81 -52.17
C ILE A 174 -47.09 22.21 -51.79
N SER A 175 -46.88 23.48 -51.42
CA SER A 175 -45.58 24.00 -50.99
C SER A 175 -44.92 23.07 -49.95
N ILE A 176 -43.65 22.75 -50.20
CA ILE A 176 -42.78 22.17 -49.18
C ILE A 176 -42.58 23.22 -48.07
N THR A 177 -42.63 22.80 -46.81
CA THR A 177 -42.43 23.65 -45.63
C THR A 177 -41.26 23.21 -44.76
N GLY A 178 -40.82 21.96 -44.89
CA GLY A 178 -39.64 21.42 -44.21
C GLY A 178 -39.05 20.23 -44.94
N LEU A 179 -37.73 20.06 -44.82
CA LEU A 179 -36.96 18.93 -45.36
C LEU A 179 -35.92 18.50 -44.32
N ALA A 180 -35.73 17.19 -44.14
CA ALA A 180 -34.64 16.64 -43.34
C ALA A 180 -34.10 15.33 -43.93
N ILE A 181 -32.78 15.22 -44.08
CA ILE A 181 -32.10 13.99 -44.50
C ILE A 181 -31.56 13.28 -43.26
N ARG A 182 -31.90 12.00 -43.07
CA ARG A 182 -31.39 11.12 -42.02
C ARG A 182 -30.69 9.91 -42.65
N SER A 183 -29.48 9.60 -42.22
CA SER A 183 -28.74 8.38 -42.61
C SER A 183 -28.73 7.37 -41.47
N ILE A 184 -29.28 6.17 -41.71
CA ILE A 184 -29.28 5.04 -40.77
C ILE A 184 -28.38 3.95 -41.36
N GLY A 185 -27.13 3.88 -40.90
CA GLY A 185 -26.13 2.96 -41.43
C GLY A 185 -25.86 3.19 -42.92
N LYS A 186 -26.39 2.31 -43.78
CA LYS A 186 -26.32 2.44 -45.25
C LYS A 186 -27.59 3.01 -45.90
N GLN A 187 -28.68 3.22 -45.14
CA GLN A 187 -29.95 3.72 -45.67
C GLN A 187 -30.06 5.23 -45.50
N ASN A 188 -30.44 5.96 -46.55
CA ASN A 188 -30.66 7.39 -46.55
C ASN A 188 -32.15 7.68 -46.73
N HIS A 189 -32.73 8.43 -45.80
CA HIS A 189 -34.15 8.79 -45.78
C HIS A 189 -34.31 10.31 -45.84
N LEU A 190 -35.28 10.78 -46.63
CA LEU A 190 -35.66 12.19 -46.75
C LEU A 190 -37.08 12.35 -46.18
N PHE A 191 -37.18 12.98 -45.00
CA PHE A 191 -38.43 13.45 -44.44
C PHE A 191 -38.84 14.76 -45.10
N ILE A 192 -40.13 14.90 -45.39
CA ILE A 192 -40.71 16.06 -46.06
C ILE A 192 -41.95 16.49 -45.29
N ALA A 193 -41.98 17.75 -44.87
CA ALA A 193 -43.20 18.42 -44.43
C ALA A 193 -43.75 19.33 -45.53
N THR A 194 -45.07 19.32 -45.66
CA THR A 194 -45.86 20.32 -46.41
C THR A 194 -46.86 20.97 -45.44
N ASN A 195 -47.68 21.93 -45.92
CA ASN A 195 -48.79 22.47 -45.12
C ASN A 195 -49.75 21.36 -44.60
N ASN A 196 -49.99 20.31 -45.41
CA ASN A 196 -51.11 19.38 -45.20
C ASN A 196 -50.68 17.93 -44.90
N CYS A 197 -49.50 17.48 -45.33
CA CYS A 197 -49.04 16.09 -45.20
C CYS A 197 -47.56 16.01 -44.80
N VAL A 198 -47.16 14.86 -44.23
CA VAL A 198 -45.77 14.45 -44.03
C VAL A 198 -45.48 13.17 -44.80
N PHE A 199 -44.39 13.18 -45.57
CA PHE A 199 -43.94 12.06 -46.39
C PHE A 199 -42.49 11.67 -46.04
N LEU A 200 -42.15 10.43 -46.38
CA LEU A 200 -40.80 9.89 -46.30
C LEU A 200 -40.42 9.32 -47.66
N TYR A 201 -39.25 9.67 -48.19
CA TYR A 201 -38.64 8.93 -49.29
C TYR A 201 -37.41 8.17 -48.80
N ASN A 202 -37.33 6.87 -49.06
CA ASN A 202 -36.04 6.19 -49.08
C ASN A 202 -35.30 6.62 -50.35
N ILE A 203 -34.16 7.29 -50.17
CA ILE A 203 -33.33 7.87 -51.24
C ILE A 203 -31.98 7.14 -51.38
N THR A 204 -31.82 5.98 -50.73
CA THR A 204 -30.60 5.16 -50.72
C THR A 204 -30.17 4.73 -52.10
N LEU A 205 -31.08 4.13 -52.86
CA LEU A 205 -30.81 3.61 -54.19
C LEU A 205 -31.09 4.70 -55.25
N LYS A 206 -30.09 4.95 -56.10
CA LYS A 206 -30.21 5.86 -57.23
C LYS A 206 -31.30 5.36 -58.20
N ASP A 207 -32.24 6.24 -58.55
CA ASP A 207 -33.36 5.97 -59.46
C ASP A 207 -34.33 4.86 -58.98
N LYS A 208 -34.31 4.52 -57.69
CA LYS A 208 -35.30 3.68 -57.02
C LYS A 208 -35.76 4.33 -55.71
N GLU A 209 -36.12 5.61 -55.80
CA GLU A 209 -36.71 6.34 -54.68
C GLU A 209 -38.11 5.79 -54.34
N TYR A 210 -38.30 5.25 -53.14
CA TYR A 210 -39.61 4.76 -52.67
C TYR A 210 -40.22 5.73 -51.66
N LYS A 211 -41.51 6.02 -51.79
CA LYS A 211 -42.27 6.94 -50.93
C LYS A 211 -43.23 6.19 -50.01
N SER A 212 -43.26 6.58 -48.74
CA SER A 212 -44.37 6.33 -47.82
C SER A 212 -44.99 7.63 -47.31
N THR A 213 -46.29 7.61 -47.03
CA THR A 213 -47.00 8.72 -46.37
C THR A 213 -47.07 8.42 -44.88
N LEU A 214 -46.55 9.33 -44.06
CA LEU A 214 -46.53 9.18 -42.59
C LEU A 214 -47.76 9.83 -41.96
N ASP A 215 -48.21 10.97 -42.51
CA ASP A 215 -49.40 11.67 -42.04
C ASP A 215 -50.10 12.48 -43.13
N ASN A 216 -51.42 12.64 -42.96
CA ASN A 216 -52.27 13.60 -43.67
C ASN A 216 -52.49 14.86 -42.79
N MET A 217 -51.47 15.19 -41.98
CA MET A 217 -51.33 16.43 -41.24
C MET A 217 -49.94 16.99 -41.50
N GLY A 218 -49.86 18.29 -41.79
CA GLY A 218 -48.61 19.00 -42.05
C GLY A 218 -48.39 20.18 -41.10
N CYS A 219 -47.42 21.03 -41.42
CA CYS A 219 -47.04 22.18 -40.60
C CYS A 219 -46.57 23.37 -41.46
N ALA A 220 -46.52 24.55 -40.83
CA ALA A 220 -46.01 25.77 -41.46
C ALA A 220 -44.48 25.73 -41.66
N LYS A 221 -43.95 26.66 -42.47
CA LYS A 221 -42.49 26.86 -42.61
C LYS A 221 -41.84 27.10 -41.24
N LYS A 222 -40.62 26.60 -41.05
CA LYS A 222 -39.86 26.58 -39.77
C LYS A 222 -40.50 25.78 -38.61
N CYS A 223 -41.71 25.23 -38.76
CA CYS A 223 -42.37 24.40 -37.72
C CYS A 223 -42.04 22.89 -37.84
N SER A 224 -40.88 22.53 -38.36
CA SER A 224 -40.43 21.14 -38.48
C SER A 224 -38.94 21.00 -38.20
N VAL A 225 -38.53 20.03 -37.39
CA VAL A 225 -37.12 19.80 -37.04
C VAL A 225 -36.83 18.30 -36.97
N LEU A 226 -35.61 17.89 -37.33
CA LEU A 226 -35.13 16.53 -37.08
C LEU A 226 -34.47 16.50 -35.70
N ALA A 227 -35.14 15.89 -34.73
CA ALA A 227 -34.50 15.55 -33.46
C ALA A 227 -33.59 14.35 -33.67
N GLU A 228 -32.31 14.49 -33.33
CA GLU A 228 -31.32 13.43 -33.38
C GLU A 228 -30.75 13.19 -31.98
N SER A 229 -30.82 11.92 -31.54
CA SER A 229 -30.34 11.42 -30.26
C SER A 229 -29.55 10.14 -30.48
N MET A 230 -28.76 9.72 -29.48
CA MET A 230 -27.79 8.61 -29.58
C MET A 230 -28.40 7.22 -29.84
N GLN A 231 -29.73 7.08 -29.76
CA GLN A 231 -30.44 5.80 -29.91
C GLN A 231 -31.56 5.92 -30.95
N ASP A 232 -32.34 6.99 -30.87
CA ASP A 232 -33.46 7.28 -31.76
C ASP A 232 -33.33 8.65 -32.41
N SER A 233 -33.94 8.78 -33.59
CA SER A 233 -34.16 10.07 -34.23
C SER A 233 -35.61 10.17 -34.69
N HIS A 234 -36.16 11.36 -34.53
CA HIS A 234 -37.58 11.66 -34.73
C HIS A 234 -37.71 12.93 -35.55
N PHE A 235 -38.38 12.85 -36.70
CA PHE A 235 -38.81 14.05 -37.42
C PHE A 235 -40.02 14.62 -36.70
N MET A 236 -39.93 15.83 -36.16
CA MET A 236 -40.97 16.47 -35.37
C MET A 236 -41.62 17.60 -36.15
N ILE A 237 -42.96 17.66 -36.15
CA ILE A 237 -43.72 18.80 -36.68
C ILE A 237 -44.53 19.48 -35.58
N GLY A 238 -44.59 20.80 -35.61
CA GLY A 238 -45.37 21.62 -34.68
C GLY A 238 -46.69 22.09 -35.30
N ARG A 239 -47.80 21.79 -34.62
CA ARG A 239 -49.14 22.32 -34.90
C ARG A 239 -49.68 23.07 -33.69
N ASN A 240 -50.83 23.74 -33.83
CA ASN A 240 -51.37 24.65 -32.81
C ASN A 240 -51.81 23.95 -31.52
N ASP A 241 -52.03 22.64 -31.60
CA ASP A 241 -52.53 21.72 -30.58
C ASP A 241 -51.43 20.82 -29.98
N ALA A 242 -50.55 20.28 -30.81
CA ALA A 242 -49.49 19.36 -30.40
C ALA A 242 -48.25 19.40 -31.29
N ILE A 243 -47.18 18.77 -30.82
CA ILE A 243 -46.03 18.34 -31.62
C ILE A 243 -46.16 16.85 -31.91
N TYR A 244 -46.00 16.45 -33.17
CA TYR A 244 -46.08 15.06 -33.62
C TYR A 244 -44.71 14.59 -34.07
N CYS A 245 -44.27 13.42 -33.57
CA CYS A 245 -43.02 12.78 -33.98
C CYS A 245 -43.29 11.71 -35.04
N TYR A 246 -42.33 11.51 -35.94
CA TYR A 246 -42.33 10.43 -36.93
C TYR A 246 -40.96 9.74 -36.97
N THR A 247 -40.97 8.43 -37.16
CA THR A 247 -39.77 7.60 -37.40
C THR A 247 -39.74 7.18 -38.88
N THR A 248 -38.80 6.31 -39.26
CA THR A 248 -38.84 5.65 -40.57
C THR A 248 -40.06 4.74 -40.74
N ASP A 249 -40.62 4.27 -39.64
CA ASP A 249 -41.53 3.12 -39.61
C ASP A 249 -42.99 3.56 -39.42
N GLY A 250 -43.21 4.82 -39.04
CA GLY A 250 -44.54 5.40 -38.89
C GLY A 250 -44.59 6.62 -37.97
N ARG A 251 -45.70 6.75 -37.23
CA ARG A 251 -45.89 7.80 -36.22
C ARG A 251 -45.26 7.38 -34.90
N GLY A 252 -44.48 8.29 -34.33
CA GLY A 252 -43.93 8.17 -32.98
C GLY A 252 -44.84 8.83 -31.92
N PRO A 253 -44.29 9.19 -30.75
CA PRO A 253 -45.04 9.89 -29.71
C PRO A 253 -45.51 11.29 -30.15
N CYS A 254 -46.54 11.80 -29.48
CA CYS A 254 -46.96 13.20 -29.61
C CYS A 254 -46.92 13.91 -28.24
N TYR A 255 -46.67 15.22 -28.29
CA TYR A 255 -46.54 16.06 -27.10
C TYR A 255 -47.58 17.19 -27.19
N ALA A 256 -48.60 17.12 -26.35
CA ALA A 256 -49.65 18.14 -26.27
C ALA A 256 -49.05 19.45 -25.73
N VAL A 257 -48.95 20.45 -26.60
CA VAL A 257 -48.44 21.80 -26.33
C VAL A 257 -49.26 22.74 -27.18
N GLN A 258 -50.09 23.57 -26.56
CA GLN A 258 -50.99 24.48 -27.28
C GLN A 258 -50.27 25.74 -27.79
N GLY A 259 -50.99 26.65 -28.45
CA GLY A 259 -50.49 27.92 -28.97
C GLY A 259 -49.99 27.82 -30.42
N GLN A 260 -50.12 28.92 -31.17
CA GLN A 260 -49.79 28.97 -32.60
C GLN A 260 -48.27 28.88 -32.81
N LYS A 261 -47.77 27.76 -33.35
CA LYS A 261 -46.33 27.55 -33.55
C LYS A 261 -45.80 28.39 -34.71
N ILE A 262 -44.59 28.90 -34.52
CA ILE A 262 -43.86 29.75 -35.48
C ILE A 262 -42.55 29.08 -35.92
N MET A 263 -41.88 28.41 -34.98
CA MET A 263 -40.58 27.76 -35.19
C MET A 263 -40.39 26.63 -34.18
N LEU A 264 -39.76 25.54 -34.62
CA LEU A 264 -39.20 24.48 -33.78
C LEU A 264 -37.69 24.38 -34.05
N GLU A 265 -36.89 24.26 -33.01
CA GLU A 265 -35.44 24.00 -33.12
C GLU A 265 -35.00 22.90 -32.14
N TRP A 266 -33.92 22.20 -32.46
CA TRP A 266 -33.38 21.09 -31.67
C TRP A 266 -32.01 21.44 -31.10
N PHE A 267 -31.85 21.34 -29.78
CA PHE A 267 -30.60 21.62 -29.08
C PHE A 267 -30.24 20.48 -28.13
N ARG A 268 -29.19 19.72 -28.45
CA ARG A 268 -28.74 18.52 -27.71
C ARG A 268 -29.85 17.46 -27.57
N SER A 269 -30.59 17.49 -26.46
CA SER A 269 -31.72 16.61 -26.11
C SER A 269 -33.02 17.40 -25.88
N TYR A 270 -32.99 18.72 -26.08
CA TYR A 270 -34.07 19.64 -25.80
C TYR A 270 -34.75 20.12 -27.09
N LEU A 271 -36.09 20.14 -27.07
CA LEU A 271 -36.89 20.77 -28.12
C LEU A 271 -37.19 22.21 -27.72
N VAL A 272 -36.75 23.17 -28.55
CA VAL A 272 -37.07 24.60 -28.41
C VAL A 272 -38.31 24.90 -29.25
N ILE A 273 -39.33 25.46 -28.60
CA ILE A 273 -40.63 25.75 -29.20
C ILE A 273 -40.87 27.26 -29.13
N VAL A 274 -41.12 27.89 -30.28
CA VAL A 274 -41.54 29.29 -30.36
C VAL A 274 -42.99 29.36 -30.85
N ALA A 275 -43.87 29.96 -30.04
CA ALA A 275 -45.29 30.12 -30.32
C ALA A 275 -45.75 31.57 -30.11
N LYS A 276 -46.78 32.03 -30.84
CA LYS A 276 -47.43 33.31 -30.52
C LYS A 276 -48.23 33.18 -29.22
N GLU A 277 -48.15 34.21 -28.37
CA GLU A 277 -48.99 34.33 -27.19
C GLU A 277 -50.46 34.58 -27.62
N ALA A 278 -51.39 33.77 -27.12
CA ALA A 278 -52.80 33.89 -27.47
C ALA A 278 -53.50 34.87 -26.51
N ALA A 279 -54.04 35.96 -27.07
CA ALA A 279 -54.49 37.15 -26.33
C ALA A 279 -55.56 36.92 -25.23
N ASN A 280 -56.26 35.78 -25.24
CA ASN A 280 -57.39 35.48 -24.35
C ASN A 280 -57.16 34.30 -23.37
N VAL A 281 -55.91 33.87 -23.13
CA VAL A 281 -55.63 32.82 -22.13
C VAL A 281 -55.39 33.45 -20.75
N PRO A 282 -56.17 33.12 -19.69
CA PRO A 282 -55.95 33.66 -18.36
C PRO A 282 -54.62 33.18 -17.75
N ARG A 283 -53.96 34.05 -16.98
CA ARG A 283 -52.58 33.87 -16.49
C ARG A 283 -52.46 32.73 -15.46
N THR A 284 -52.09 31.52 -15.92
CA THR A 284 -51.65 30.39 -15.07
C THR A 284 -50.22 29.92 -15.36
N THR A 285 -49.63 30.39 -16.47
CA THR A 285 -48.22 30.17 -16.82
C THR A 285 -47.31 31.12 -16.04
N THR A 286 -46.98 30.74 -14.80
CA THR A 286 -45.83 31.31 -14.08
C THR A 286 -44.56 31.16 -14.90
N THR A 287 -43.93 32.29 -15.24
CA THR A 287 -42.68 32.36 -16.00
C THR A 287 -41.55 31.70 -15.22
N ILE A 288 -40.80 30.82 -15.88
CA ILE A 288 -39.79 29.96 -15.22
C ILE A 288 -38.40 30.62 -15.25
N SER A 289 -38.30 31.84 -15.81
CA SER A 289 -37.10 32.67 -15.86
C SER A 289 -36.54 32.97 -14.46
N ALA A 290 -35.26 32.64 -14.23
CA ALA A 290 -34.56 33.14 -13.06
C ALA A 290 -34.38 34.66 -13.15
N LYS A 291 -34.85 35.36 -12.11
CA LYS A 291 -34.78 36.82 -11.86
C LYS A 291 -35.63 37.69 -12.82
N PRO A 292 -36.56 38.53 -12.31
CA PRO A 292 -37.41 39.40 -13.12
C PRO A 292 -36.64 40.54 -13.80
N ASN A 293 -35.44 40.88 -13.32
CA ASN A 293 -34.57 41.91 -13.89
C ASN A 293 -33.93 41.49 -15.24
N THR A 294 -34.31 40.35 -15.80
CA THR A 294 -33.97 39.97 -17.17
C THR A 294 -34.94 40.63 -18.15
N ILE A 295 -35.96 39.93 -18.62
CA ILE A 295 -36.87 40.34 -19.71
C ILE A 295 -37.49 41.73 -19.46
N GLU A 296 -37.40 42.64 -20.43
CA GLU A 296 -38.03 43.97 -20.38
C GLU A 296 -39.56 43.91 -20.53
N PRO A 297 -40.33 44.88 -19.99
CA PRO A 297 -41.78 44.94 -20.17
C PRO A 297 -42.16 45.16 -21.65
N ILE A 298 -42.53 44.09 -22.35
CA ILE A 298 -42.87 44.16 -23.79
C ILE A 298 -44.11 45.05 -24.00
N PRO A 299 -44.02 46.13 -24.82
CA PRO A 299 -45.12 47.07 -25.04
C PRO A 299 -46.44 46.42 -25.50
N PRO A 300 -47.60 47.02 -25.17
CA PRO A 300 -48.88 46.59 -25.73
C PRO A 300 -48.92 46.85 -27.24
N GLY A 301 -49.43 45.88 -28.01
CA GLY A 301 -49.60 45.98 -29.46
C GLY A 301 -48.47 45.38 -30.32
N VAL A 302 -47.33 45.00 -29.74
CA VAL A 302 -46.24 44.33 -30.48
C VAL A 302 -46.33 42.81 -30.36
N ASP A 303 -45.91 42.09 -31.42
CA ASP A 303 -45.98 40.63 -31.51
C ASP A 303 -45.17 39.93 -30.40
N LYS A 304 -45.86 39.21 -29.51
CA LYS A 304 -45.28 38.49 -28.37
C LYS A 304 -45.11 37.00 -28.67
N HIS A 305 -43.88 36.52 -28.57
CA HIS A 305 -43.54 35.12 -28.81
C HIS A 305 -43.18 34.46 -27.46
N MET A 306 -43.92 33.41 -27.09
CA MET A 306 -43.56 32.54 -25.97
C MET A 306 -42.53 31.51 -26.43
N ILE A 307 -41.39 31.47 -25.75
CA ILE A 307 -40.35 30.45 -25.94
C ILE A 307 -40.49 29.43 -24.82
N THR A 308 -40.49 28.16 -25.18
CA THR A 308 -40.58 27.04 -24.24
C THR A 308 -39.57 25.96 -24.64
N VAL A 309 -38.73 25.55 -23.69
CA VAL A 309 -37.71 24.52 -23.89
C VAL A 309 -38.15 23.27 -23.15
N LEU A 310 -38.28 22.15 -23.87
CA LEU A 310 -38.71 20.88 -23.31
C LEU A 310 -37.56 19.87 -23.25
N ASP A 311 -37.34 19.29 -22.07
CA ASP A 311 -36.66 18.00 -21.95
C ASP A 311 -37.68 16.90 -22.24
N ILE A 312 -37.56 16.29 -23.43
CA ILE A 312 -38.46 15.23 -23.87
C ILE A 312 -38.22 13.91 -23.11
N GLN A 313 -36.98 13.64 -22.70
CA GLN A 313 -36.61 12.39 -22.02
C GLN A 313 -37.18 12.34 -20.60
N ASN A 314 -37.09 13.45 -19.86
CA ASN A 314 -37.62 13.56 -18.50
C ASN A 314 -39.04 14.14 -18.41
N LYS A 315 -39.59 14.66 -19.52
CA LYS A 315 -40.91 15.30 -19.64
C LYS A 315 -41.04 16.59 -18.81
N PHE A 316 -40.07 17.48 -18.91
CA PHE A 316 -40.03 18.76 -18.19
C PHE A 316 -40.07 19.97 -19.13
N ILE A 317 -40.69 21.05 -18.67
CA ILE A 317 -40.36 22.38 -19.16
C ILE A 317 -39.12 22.82 -18.37
N VAL A 318 -37.99 22.98 -19.06
CA VAL A 318 -36.69 23.33 -18.46
C VAL A 318 -36.32 24.80 -18.60
N PHE A 319 -37.09 25.55 -19.40
CA PHE A 319 -37.12 27.02 -19.47
C PHE A 319 -38.43 27.46 -20.15
N SER A 320 -39.01 28.58 -19.72
CA SER A 320 -40.10 29.24 -20.46
C SER A 320 -40.17 30.74 -20.16
N ALA A 321 -40.26 31.55 -21.21
CA ALA A 321 -40.24 33.01 -21.15
C ALA A 321 -41.00 33.67 -22.32
N PRO A 322 -41.68 34.81 -22.10
CA PRO A 322 -42.12 35.70 -23.17
C PRO A 322 -40.92 36.49 -23.73
N MET A 323 -40.87 36.67 -25.05
CA MET A 323 -39.91 37.53 -25.74
C MET A 323 -40.57 38.32 -26.88
N LEU A 324 -39.96 39.45 -27.23
CA LEU A 324 -40.31 40.24 -28.41
C LEU A 324 -40.02 39.40 -29.68
N SER A 325 -40.87 39.52 -30.70
CA SER A 325 -40.93 38.69 -31.92
C SER A 325 -39.61 38.06 -32.39
N VAL A 326 -39.40 36.79 -32.03
CA VAL A 326 -38.19 36.01 -32.36
C VAL A 326 -38.05 35.85 -33.89
N GLN A 327 -36.90 36.29 -34.43
CA GLN A 327 -36.54 36.14 -35.84
C GLN A 327 -35.84 34.79 -36.11
N ALA A 328 -34.96 34.38 -35.20
CA ALA A 328 -34.13 33.18 -35.32
C ALA A 328 -33.76 32.60 -33.94
N VAL A 329 -33.55 31.28 -33.91
CA VAL A 329 -32.91 30.54 -32.81
C VAL A 329 -31.77 29.73 -33.44
N LEU A 330 -30.59 29.77 -32.84
CA LEU A 330 -29.35 29.16 -33.37
C LEU A 330 -28.58 28.45 -32.26
N SER A 331 -27.85 27.38 -32.57
CA SER A 331 -27.01 26.67 -31.57
C SER A 331 -25.54 26.61 -32.01
N GLU A 332 -24.64 27.06 -31.13
CA GLU A 332 -23.20 27.14 -31.38
C GLU A 332 -22.45 27.36 -30.04
N TRP A 333 -21.14 27.14 -30.00
CA TRP A 333 -20.25 27.37 -28.82
C TRP A 333 -20.66 26.71 -27.49
N GLY A 334 -21.65 25.81 -27.49
CA GLY A 334 -22.10 25.06 -26.31
C GLY A 334 -23.39 25.56 -25.64
N GLY A 335 -24.00 26.62 -26.17
CA GLY A 335 -25.32 27.11 -25.76
C GLY A 335 -26.23 27.32 -26.99
N PHE A 336 -27.32 28.07 -26.80
CA PHE A 336 -28.13 28.54 -27.93
C PHE A 336 -28.52 30.01 -27.81
N PHE A 337 -28.64 30.64 -28.97
CA PHE A 337 -28.81 32.07 -29.17
C PHE A 337 -30.17 32.36 -29.78
N ILE A 338 -30.77 33.48 -29.38
CA ILE A 338 -32.09 33.91 -29.84
C ILE A 338 -31.97 35.36 -30.34
N LEU A 339 -32.26 35.57 -31.63
CA LEU A 339 -32.33 36.91 -32.21
C LEU A 339 -33.78 37.40 -32.14
N SER A 340 -33.98 38.51 -31.45
CA SER A 340 -35.30 39.12 -31.26
C SER A 340 -35.66 40.14 -32.36
N GLY A 341 -36.87 40.69 -32.31
CA GLY A 341 -37.44 41.53 -33.37
C GLY A 341 -36.80 42.91 -33.49
N ASP A 342 -36.12 43.33 -32.42
CA ASP A 342 -35.27 44.53 -32.31
C ASP A 342 -33.79 44.24 -32.63
N SER A 343 -33.51 43.08 -33.24
CA SER A 343 -32.16 42.60 -33.59
C SER A 343 -31.19 42.43 -32.40
N LYS A 344 -31.68 42.43 -31.15
CA LYS A 344 -30.88 42.07 -29.97
C LYS A 344 -30.60 40.57 -29.91
N LEU A 345 -29.38 40.19 -29.57
CA LEU A 345 -28.99 38.79 -29.35
C LEU A 345 -29.05 38.41 -27.87
N TYR A 346 -29.81 37.35 -27.56
CA TYR A 346 -29.90 36.73 -26.25
C TYR A 346 -29.19 35.38 -26.26
N HIS A 347 -28.58 34.98 -25.13
CA HIS A 347 -27.95 33.66 -24.95
C HIS A 347 -28.63 32.89 -23.82
N LEU A 348 -28.88 31.61 -24.02
CA LEU A 348 -29.33 30.70 -22.97
C LEU A 348 -28.21 29.72 -22.64
N ASP A 349 -27.57 29.97 -21.50
CA ASP A 349 -26.58 29.07 -20.92
C ASP A 349 -27.29 27.90 -20.20
N GLU A 350 -26.92 26.68 -20.53
CA GLU A 350 -27.36 25.49 -19.80
C GLU A 350 -26.57 25.38 -18.48
N LYS A 351 -27.27 25.21 -17.36
CA LYS A 351 -26.64 25.03 -16.04
C LYS A 351 -25.79 23.78 -15.98
N ASP A 352 -24.76 23.84 -15.16
CA ASP A 352 -23.95 22.68 -14.78
C ASP A 352 -24.81 21.58 -14.11
N LEU A 353 -24.30 20.35 -14.12
CA LEU A 353 -25.03 19.20 -13.59
C LEU A 353 -25.28 19.31 -12.07
N GLN A 354 -24.36 19.87 -11.30
CA GLN A 354 -24.51 20.01 -9.83
C GLN A 354 -25.65 20.97 -9.48
N SER A 355 -25.77 22.10 -10.19
CA SER A 355 -26.89 23.04 -10.10
C SER A 355 -28.22 22.40 -10.52
N LYS A 356 -28.24 21.59 -11.59
CA LYS A 356 -29.45 20.84 -12.00
C LYS A 356 -29.88 19.85 -10.91
N LEU A 357 -28.95 19.07 -10.37
CA LEU A 357 -29.18 18.10 -9.30
C LEU A 357 -29.67 18.78 -8.02
N ALA A 358 -29.04 19.88 -7.60
CA ALA A 358 -29.48 20.66 -6.43
C ALA A 358 -30.92 21.21 -6.58
N LEU A 359 -31.34 21.61 -7.79
CA LEU A 359 -32.72 22.02 -8.08
C LEU A 359 -33.73 20.86 -8.02
N LEU A 360 -33.27 19.62 -8.27
CA LEU A 360 -34.09 18.40 -8.19
C LEU A 360 -34.18 17.86 -6.77
N PHE A 361 -33.07 17.85 -6.01
CA PHE A 361 -33.04 17.49 -4.59
C PHE A 361 -33.91 18.44 -3.76
N LYS A 362 -33.88 19.75 -4.02
CA LYS A 362 -34.80 20.74 -3.41
C LYS A 362 -36.29 20.49 -3.72
N LYS A 363 -36.63 19.63 -4.69
CA LYS A 363 -37.99 19.15 -4.96
C LYS A 363 -38.15 17.63 -4.74
N ASN A 364 -37.20 17.00 -4.05
CA ASN A 364 -37.18 15.57 -3.71
C ASN A 364 -37.31 14.61 -4.92
N LEU A 365 -36.82 15.00 -6.10
CA LEU A 365 -36.90 14.18 -7.32
C LEU A 365 -35.64 13.33 -7.54
N TYR A 366 -35.40 12.38 -6.65
CA TYR A 366 -34.19 11.55 -6.68
C TYR A 366 -34.13 10.59 -7.88
N ASP A 367 -35.23 9.92 -8.28
CA ASP A 367 -35.23 9.02 -9.46
C ASP A 367 -34.82 9.76 -10.75
N VAL A 368 -35.32 10.98 -10.90
CA VAL A 368 -35.01 11.88 -12.01
C VAL A 368 -33.54 12.28 -11.98
N SER A 369 -33.03 12.61 -10.79
CA SER A 369 -31.62 12.96 -10.57
C SER A 369 -30.71 11.81 -10.95
N ILE A 370 -31.06 10.57 -10.58
CA ILE A 370 -30.36 9.33 -10.97
C ILE A 370 -30.38 9.14 -12.50
N ARG A 371 -31.50 9.39 -13.18
CA ARG A 371 -31.56 9.29 -14.65
C ARG A 371 -30.68 10.32 -15.33
N ILE A 372 -30.70 11.58 -14.88
CA ILE A 372 -29.91 12.67 -15.47
C ILE A 372 -28.41 12.46 -15.20
N ALA A 373 -28.03 12.07 -13.99
CA ALA A 373 -26.65 11.70 -13.66
C ALA A 373 -26.14 10.55 -14.55
N LYS A 374 -26.94 9.49 -14.73
CA LYS A 374 -26.59 8.38 -15.64
C LYS A 374 -26.52 8.79 -17.11
N SER A 375 -27.41 9.66 -17.60
CA SER A 375 -27.39 10.09 -19.00
C SER A 375 -26.25 11.05 -19.32
N GLN A 376 -25.72 11.76 -18.33
CA GLN A 376 -24.57 12.67 -18.46
C GLN A 376 -23.24 12.03 -18.01
N GLN A 377 -23.20 10.70 -17.82
CA GLN A 377 -22.02 9.93 -17.41
C GLN A 377 -21.34 10.45 -16.13
N TYR A 378 -22.15 10.85 -15.14
CA TYR A 378 -21.66 11.33 -13.85
C TYR A 378 -20.92 10.23 -13.08
N ASP A 379 -19.93 10.63 -12.28
CA ASP A 379 -19.03 9.73 -11.56
C ASP A 379 -19.78 8.75 -10.66
N THR A 380 -19.24 7.53 -10.54
CA THR A 380 -19.86 6.46 -9.73
C THR A 380 -19.98 6.84 -8.27
N GLU A 381 -19.02 7.58 -7.72
CA GLU A 381 -19.04 8.10 -6.35
C GLU A 381 -20.11 9.19 -6.18
N GLY A 382 -20.20 10.12 -7.13
CA GLY A 382 -21.27 11.12 -7.17
C GLY A 382 -22.66 10.49 -7.26
N LEU A 383 -22.81 9.41 -8.04
CA LEU A 383 -24.05 8.64 -8.15
C LEU A 383 -24.40 7.89 -6.85
N VAL A 384 -23.40 7.37 -6.14
CA VAL A 384 -23.57 6.75 -4.81
C VAL A 384 -24.11 7.76 -3.79
N ASP A 385 -23.65 9.02 -3.82
CA ASP A 385 -24.22 10.04 -2.93
C ASP A 385 -25.69 10.35 -3.26
N ILE A 386 -26.11 10.31 -4.54
CA ILE A 386 -27.53 10.43 -4.89
C ILE A 386 -28.35 9.27 -4.29
N PHE A 387 -27.84 8.03 -4.33
CA PHE A 387 -28.52 6.89 -3.70
C PHE A 387 -28.54 7.00 -2.18
N ARG A 388 -27.49 7.53 -1.54
CA ARG A 388 -27.44 7.82 -0.10
C ARG A 388 -28.50 8.85 0.29
N GLN A 389 -28.51 10.02 -0.36
CA GLN A 389 -29.51 11.07 -0.11
C GLN A 389 -30.94 10.58 -0.36
N TYR A 390 -31.16 9.71 -1.36
CA TYR A 390 -32.46 9.11 -1.62
C TYR A 390 -32.87 8.12 -0.52
N GLY A 391 -31.96 7.25 -0.06
CA GLY A 391 -32.18 6.35 1.06
C GLY A 391 -32.47 7.10 2.36
N ASP A 392 -31.75 8.19 2.62
CA ASP A 392 -31.97 9.09 3.76
C ASP A 392 -33.37 9.73 3.70
N HIS A 393 -33.78 10.21 2.52
CA HIS A 393 -35.11 10.80 2.30
C HIS A 393 -36.25 9.77 2.47
N LEU A 394 -36.12 8.57 1.92
CA LEU A 394 -37.13 7.52 2.07
C LEU A 394 -37.23 7.03 3.52
N TYR A 395 -36.09 6.89 4.21
CA TYR A 395 -36.06 6.59 5.65
C TYR A 395 -36.76 7.67 6.49
N SER A 396 -36.55 8.96 6.18
CA SER A 396 -37.25 10.07 6.85
C SER A 396 -38.77 10.10 6.61
N LYS A 397 -39.26 9.36 5.60
CA LYS A 397 -40.68 9.16 5.28
C LYS A 397 -41.25 7.86 5.83
N SER A 398 -40.48 7.10 6.61
CA SER A 398 -40.83 5.75 7.07
C SER A 398 -41.02 4.72 5.95
N ASP A 399 -40.54 4.99 4.72
CA ASP A 399 -40.39 3.98 3.68
C ASP A 399 -39.05 3.24 3.85
N HIS A 400 -38.99 2.46 4.92
CA HIS A 400 -37.80 1.70 5.31
C HIS A 400 -37.39 0.67 4.25
N ASN A 401 -38.35 0.15 3.48
CA ASN A 401 -38.14 -0.85 2.44
C ASN A 401 -37.59 -0.20 1.15
N GLY A 402 -38.21 0.88 0.68
CA GLY A 402 -37.69 1.66 -0.44
C GLY A 402 -36.32 2.25 -0.13
N ALA A 403 -36.06 2.63 1.12
CA ALA A 403 -34.75 3.09 1.59
C ALA A 403 -33.67 2.00 1.51
N ILE A 404 -33.94 0.77 2.00
CA ILE A 404 -32.94 -0.30 1.97
C ILE A 404 -32.57 -0.70 0.54
N GLU A 405 -33.51 -0.65 -0.39
CA GLU A 405 -33.21 -0.84 -1.83
C GLU A 405 -32.24 0.21 -2.39
N GLN A 406 -32.18 1.44 -1.86
CA GLN A 406 -31.20 2.43 -2.31
C GLN A 406 -29.85 2.23 -1.63
N TYR A 407 -29.83 1.92 -0.32
CA TYR A 407 -28.58 1.60 0.39
C TYR A 407 -27.87 0.35 -0.15
N ILE A 408 -28.61 -0.65 -0.64
CA ILE A 408 -28.01 -1.80 -1.35
C ILE A 408 -27.22 -1.37 -2.60
N LYS A 409 -27.59 -0.24 -3.23
CA LYS A 409 -26.90 0.34 -4.40
C LYS A 409 -25.67 1.19 -4.02
N THR A 410 -25.41 1.42 -2.73
CA THR A 410 -24.23 2.15 -2.22
C THR A 410 -23.12 1.24 -1.67
N ILE A 411 -23.32 -0.09 -1.67
CA ILE A 411 -22.36 -1.08 -1.20
C ILE A 411 -21.03 -0.97 -1.99
N GLY A 412 -19.90 -1.03 -1.29
CA GLY A 412 -18.55 -0.89 -1.86
C GLY A 412 -18.04 0.55 -2.00
N LYS A 413 -18.84 1.55 -1.58
CA LYS A 413 -18.41 2.97 -1.49
C LYS A 413 -18.93 3.69 -0.24
N LEU A 414 -20.14 3.38 0.23
CA LEU A 414 -20.63 3.82 1.53
C LEU A 414 -20.29 2.78 2.60
N GLU A 415 -19.82 3.22 3.77
CA GLU A 415 -19.55 2.31 4.90
C GLU A 415 -20.83 1.59 5.36
N PRO A 416 -20.80 0.26 5.52
CA PRO A 416 -21.93 -0.50 6.07
C PRO A 416 -22.43 0.02 7.42
N SER A 417 -21.50 0.51 8.26
CA SER A 417 -21.76 1.13 9.56
C SER A 417 -22.82 2.25 9.52
N TYR A 418 -22.86 3.06 8.46
CA TYR A 418 -23.85 4.13 8.30
C TYR A 418 -25.28 3.58 8.17
N VAL A 419 -25.43 2.46 7.47
CA VAL A 419 -26.72 1.82 7.22
C VAL A 419 -27.11 0.96 8.43
N ILE A 420 -26.18 0.13 8.94
CA ILE A 420 -26.43 -0.76 10.09
C ILE A 420 -26.94 0.03 11.30
N ARG A 421 -26.34 1.18 11.62
CA ARG A 421 -26.79 2.05 12.74
C ARG A 421 -28.20 2.62 12.58
N LYS A 422 -28.80 2.61 11.38
CA LYS A 422 -30.18 3.08 11.12
C LYS A 422 -31.23 1.97 11.15
N PHE A 423 -30.81 0.70 11.08
CA PHE A 423 -31.73 -0.45 11.04
C PHE A 423 -31.45 -1.47 12.16
N LEU A 424 -30.70 -1.08 13.20
CA LEU A 424 -30.38 -1.93 14.36
C LEU A 424 -31.59 -2.20 15.26
N ASP A 425 -32.61 -1.34 15.21
CA ASP A 425 -33.84 -1.48 16.02
C ASP A 425 -34.60 -2.78 15.70
N SER A 426 -35.19 -3.37 16.74
CA SER A 426 -35.85 -4.68 16.65
C SER A 426 -37.03 -4.72 15.67
N GLN A 427 -37.63 -3.56 15.36
CA GLN A 427 -38.71 -3.41 14.38
C GLN A 427 -38.24 -3.46 12.91
N HIS A 428 -36.92 -3.48 12.67
CA HIS A 428 -36.33 -3.34 11.33
C HIS A 428 -35.32 -4.45 10.98
N ILE A 429 -35.24 -5.52 11.80
CA ILE A 429 -34.30 -6.65 11.62
C ILE A 429 -34.40 -7.27 10.21
N ASP A 430 -35.59 -7.36 9.61
CA ASP A 430 -35.74 -7.88 8.24
C ASP A 430 -35.09 -7.01 7.16
N ASN A 431 -35.09 -5.68 7.33
CA ASN A 431 -34.40 -4.76 6.42
C ASN A 431 -32.88 -4.81 6.64
N LEU A 432 -32.42 -4.85 7.90
CA LEU A 432 -31.01 -5.06 8.24
C LEU A 432 -30.47 -6.38 7.65
N LYS A 433 -31.20 -7.49 7.85
CA LYS A 433 -30.91 -8.80 7.26
C LYS A 433 -30.82 -8.73 5.73
N THR A 434 -31.76 -8.04 5.07
CA THR A 434 -31.76 -7.90 3.60
C THR A 434 -30.54 -7.12 3.10
N TYR A 435 -30.10 -6.09 3.83
CA TYR A 435 -28.86 -5.36 3.54
C TYR A 435 -27.61 -6.23 3.74
N LEU A 436 -27.50 -6.94 4.88
CA LEU A 436 -26.37 -7.82 5.18
C LEU A 436 -26.27 -9.00 4.19
N GLN A 437 -27.40 -9.56 3.75
CA GLN A 437 -27.45 -10.57 2.69
C GLN A 437 -26.90 -10.04 1.35
N ALA A 438 -27.23 -8.79 0.98
CA ALA A 438 -26.68 -8.14 -0.21
C ALA A 438 -25.17 -7.83 -0.07
N LEU A 439 -24.74 -7.42 1.13
CA LEU A 439 -23.35 -7.15 1.46
C LEU A 439 -22.45 -8.40 1.30
N HIS A 440 -22.93 -9.55 1.80
CA HIS A 440 -22.32 -10.86 1.54
C HIS A 440 -22.33 -11.26 0.08
N LYS A 441 -23.43 -11.03 -0.65
CA LYS A 441 -23.53 -11.36 -2.08
C LYS A 441 -22.51 -10.59 -2.92
N ASN A 442 -22.12 -9.40 -2.49
CA ASN A 442 -21.15 -8.54 -3.17
C ASN A 442 -19.69 -8.77 -2.71
N GLY A 443 -19.42 -9.67 -1.77
CA GLY A 443 -18.06 -9.90 -1.25
C GLY A 443 -17.50 -8.69 -0.49
N GLN A 444 -18.35 -7.98 0.26
CA GLN A 444 -18.01 -6.76 1.03
C GLN A 444 -18.44 -6.87 2.50
N ALA A 445 -18.70 -8.08 2.98
CA ALA A 445 -19.01 -8.35 4.38
C ALA A 445 -17.73 -8.65 5.18
N THR A 446 -17.67 -8.17 6.42
CA THR A 446 -16.65 -8.55 7.41
C THR A 446 -17.20 -9.62 8.35
N GLU A 447 -16.32 -10.22 9.15
CA GLU A 447 -16.64 -11.19 10.19
C GLU A 447 -17.73 -10.71 11.19
N ASP A 448 -17.67 -9.43 11.58
CA ASP A 448 -18.72 -8.76 12.37
C ASP A 448 -20.06 -8.72 11.65
N HIS A 449 -20.05 -8.44 10.35
CA HIS A 449 -21.26 -8.36 9.52
C HIS A 449 -21.90 -9.74 9.35
N THR A 450 -21.08 -10.80 9.23
CA THR A 450 -21.58 -12.19 9.25
C THR A 450 -22.17 -12.54 10.60
N THR A 451 -21.47 -12.21 11.69
CA THR A 451 -21.95 -12.41 13.07
C THR A 451 -23.28 -11.70 13.32
N LEU A 452 -23.43 -10.46 12.86
CA LEU A 452 -24.69 -9.72 12.95
C LEU A 452 -25.81 -10.38 12.12
N LEU A 453 -25.51 -10.91 10.92
CA LEU A 453 -26.46 -11.63 10.09
C LEU A 453 -26.91 -12.96 10.73
N LEU A 454 -25.99 -13.73 11.31
CA LEU A 454 -26.30 -14.95 12.06
C LEU A 454 -27.23 -14.64 13.25
N ASN A 455 -26.95 -13.57 14.00
CA ASN A 455 -27.81 -13.08 15.09
C ASN A 455 -29.17 -12.54 14.61
N CYS A 456 -29.27 -12.05 13.36
CA CYS A 456 -30.56 -11.70 12.75
C CYS A 456 -31.37 -12.97 12.39
N TYR A 457 -30.72 -14.03 11.88
CA TYR A 457 -31.41 -15.27 11.55
C TYR A 457 -31.96 -16.00 12.78
N THR A 458 -31.20 -16.05 13.88
CA THR A 458 -31.67 -16.68 15.14
C THR A 458 -32.80 -15.90 15.78
N LYS A 459 -32.71 -14.57 15.87
CA LYS A 459 -33.81 -13.72 16.39
C LYS A 459 -35.10 -13.79 15.56
N LEU A 460 -35.00 -14.13 14.28
CA LEU A 460 -36.16 -14.34 13.40
C LEU A 460 -36.60 -15.81 13.28
N ASN A 461 -36.01 -16.74 14.04
CA ASN A 461 -36.25 -18.20 13.97
C ASN A 461 -36.16 -18.80 12.54
N HIS A 462 -35.36 -18.20 11.64
CA HIS A 462 -35.20 -18.66 10.26
C HIS A 462 -34.16 -19.79 10.14
N THR A 463 -34.37 -20.89 10.87
CA THR A 463 -33.43 -22.03 10.98
C THR A 463 -33.04 -22.64 9.65
N ASP A 464 -33.96 -22.72 8.68
CA ASP A 464 -33.70 -23.38 7.40
C ASP A 464 -32.77 -22.56 6.51
N LYS A 465 -32.93 -21.23 6.52
CA LYS A 465 -32.05 -20.29 5.79
C LYS A 465 -30.70 -20.13 6.47
N LEU A 466 -30.65 -20.29 7.80
CA LEU A 466 -29.40 -20.40 8.55
C LEU A 466 -28.64 -21.68 8.15
N LYS A 467 -29.32 -22.83 8.08
CA LYS A 467 -28.75 -24.09 7.59
C LYS A 467 -28.31 -24.00 6.13
N GLU A 468 -29.10 -23.41 5.24
CA GLU A 468 -28.73 -23.17 3.83
C GLU A 468 -27.44 -22.33 3.72
N PHE A 469 -27.36 -21.22 4.47
CA PHE A 469 -26.21 -20.32 4.50
C PHE A 469 -24.93 -21.00 5.02
N ILE A 470 -25.05 -21.84 6.06
CA ILE A 470 -23.92 -22.57 6.67
C ILE A 470 -23.50 -23.82 5.87
N MET A 471 -24.45 -24.50 5.20
CA MET A 471 -24.20 -25.77 4.50
C MET A 471 -23.83 -25.62 3.02
N THR A 472 -24.04 -24.44 2.42
CA THR A 472 -23.57 -24.13 1.06
C THR A 472 -22.06 -24.39 0.94
N LYS A 473 -21.65 -25.15 -0.10
CA LYS A 473 -20.29 -25.70 -0.21
C LYS A 473 -19.27 -24.77 -0.88
N ASP A 474 -19.74 -23.84 -1.71
CA ASP A 474 -18.91 -23.19 -2.74
C ASP A 474 -18.54 -21.73 -2.43
N ARG A 475 -18.29 -21.41 -1.16
CA ARG A 475 -17.76 -20.09 -0.75
C ARG A 475 -16.59 -20.28 0.20
N GLY A 476 -15.52 -19.50 -0.01
CA GLY A 476 -14.55 -19.23 1.06
C GLY A 476 -15.32 -18.65 2.24
N VAL A 477 -15.16 -19.24 3.42
CA VAL A 477 -16.05 -18.99 4.55
C VAL A 477 -15.47 -17.87 5.41
N ASP A 478 -15.71 -16.63 4.98
CA ASP A 478 -15.37 -15.41 5.70
C ASP A 478 -16.34 -15.18 6.88
N PHE A 479 -16.38 -16.12 7.82
CA PHE A 479 -17.04 -15.98 9.11
C PHE A 479 -16.28 -16.68 10.23
N ASP A 480 -16.36 -16.13 11.45
CA ASP A 480 -15.85 -16.76 12.65
C ASP A 480 -16.61 -18.08 12.87
N VAL A 481 -15.95 -19.19 12.53
CA VAL A 481 -16.47 -20.55 12.68
C VAL A 481 -16.78 -20.84 14.15
N GLU A 482 -16.07 -20.24 15.10
CA GLU A 482 -16.29 -20.42 16.52
C GLU A 482 -17.47 -19.61 17.04
N ILE A 483 -17.73 -18.39 16.54
CA ILE A 483 -19.01 -17.70 16.80
C ILE A 483 -20.16 -18.49 16.18
N ALA A 484 -20.01 -19.00 14.95
CA ALA A 484 -21.03 -19.84 14.34
C ALA A 484 -21.30 -21.11 15.18
N ILE A 485 -20.25 -21.80 15.67
CA ILE A 485 -20.39 -22.94 16.59
C ILE A 485 -21.04 -22.51 17.93
N LYS A 486 -20.65 -21.39 18.53
CA LYS A 486 -21.25 -20.88 19.80
C LYS A 486 -22.75 -20.58 19.63
N VAL A 487 -23.12 -19.92 18.53
CA VAL A 487 -24.53 -19.59 18.21
C VAL A 487 -25.32 -20.86 17.88
N CYS A 488 -24.75 -21.81 17.13
CA CYS A 488 -25.38 -23.12 16.91
C CYS A 488 -25.50 -23.92 18.21
N ARG A 489 -24.52 -23.91 19.12
CA ARG A 489 -24.57 -24.65 20.41
C ARG A 489 -25.76 -24.19 21.28
N GLN A 490 -26.17 -22.93 21.17
CA GLN A 490 -27.36 -22.39 21.86
C GLN A 490 -28.70 -22.79 21.20
N ALA A 491 -28.72 -23.11 19.90
CA ALA A 491 -29.94 -23.45 19.17
C ALA A 491 -30.13 -24.96 18.99
N SER A 492 -29.07 -25.67 18.63
CA SER A 492 -29.04 -27.11 18.36
C SER A 492 -27.59 -27.64 18.45
N PRO A 493 -27.22 -28.37 19.52
CA PRO A 493 -25.84 -28.86 19.70
C PRO A 493 -25.41 -29.87 18.61
N GLU A 494 -26.35 -30.45 17.87
CA GLU A 494 -26.07 -31.36 16.77
C GLU A 494 -25.61 -30.65 15.49
N ASP A 495 -26.20 -29.48 15.17
CA ASP A 495 -25.71 -28.64 14.08
C ASP A 495 -24.34 -28.03 14.43
N ALA A 496 -24.12 -27.68 15.70
CA ALA A 496 -22.84 -27.21 16.20
C ALA A 496 -21.73 -28.27 16.08
N LEU A 497 -22.05 -29.52 16.40
CA LEU A 497 -21.14 -30.67 16.29
C LEU A 497 -20.81 -30.99 14.82
N LEU A 498 -21.83 -30.99 13.93
CA LEU A 498 -21.63 -31.12 12.49
C LEU A 498 -20.76 -29.99 11.92
N LEU A 499 -20.95 -28.75 12.38
CA LEU A 499 -20.16 -27.60 11.96
C LEU A 499 -18.70 -27.69 12.44
N ALA A 500 -18.48 -28.07 13.70
CA ALA A 500 -17.15 -28.29 14.26
C ALA A 500 -16.39 -29.40 13.53
N GLN A 501 -17.07 -30.51 13.21
CA GLN A 501 -16.49 -31.62 12.44
C GLN A 501 -16.19 -31.22 10.98
N LYS A 502 -17.07 -30.46 10.32
CA LYS A 502 -16.90 -30.01 8.93
C LYS A 502 -15.74 -29.02 8.75
N HIS A 503 -15.43 -28.22 9.77
CA HIS A 503 -14.41 -27.16 9.72
C HIS A 503 -13.16 -27.46 10.56
N ASN A 504 -12.91 -28.74 10.90
CA ASN A 504 -11.74 -29.18 11.65
C ASN A 504 -11.51 -28.40 12.98
N LYS A 505 -12.60 -27.99 13.66
CA LYS A 505 -12.53 -27.33 14.97
C LYS A 505 -12.61 -28.38 16.08
N HIS A 506 -11.58 -29.23 16.12
CA HIS A 506 -11.51 -30.44 16.94
C HIS A 506 -11.71 -30.17 18.45
N GLU A 507 -11.15 -29.07 18.97
CA GLU A 507 -11.35 -28.67 20.37
C GLU A 507 -12.82 -28.37 20.70
N TRP A 508 -13.56 -27.72 19.79
CA TRP A 508 -15.00 -27.45 19.96
C TRP A 508 -15.85 -28.72 19.83
N TYR A 509 -15.49 -29.64 18.93
CA TYR A 509 -16.12 -30.95 18.82
C TYR A 509 -15.99 -31.74 20.13
N LEU A 510 -14.76 -31.88 20.63
CA LEU A 510 -14.47 -32.61 21.87
C LEU A 510 -15.11 -31.94 23.07
N ARG A 511 -15.10 -30.60 23.13
CA ARG A 511 -15.79 -29.83 24.18
C ARG A 511 -17.29 -30.16 24.22
N ILE A 512 -17.99 -30.16 23.09
CA ILE A 512 -19.42 -30.50 23.03
C ILE A 512 -19.63 -31.98 23.40
N GLN A 513 -18.76 -32.88 22.93
CA GLN A 513 -18.88 -34.31 23.20
C GLN A 513 -18.62 -34.68 24.68
N ILE A 514 -17.77 -33.93 25.38
CA ILE A 514 -17.39 -34.13 26.78
C ILE A 514 -18.30 -33.34 27.74
N GLU A 515 -18.51 -32.04 27.52
CA GLU A 515 -19.35 -31.19 28.40
C GLU A 515 -20.85 -31.49 28.23
N ASP A 516 -21.37 -31.46 26.99
CA ASP A 516 -22.82 -31.53 26.72
C ASP A 516 -23.32 -32.96 26.59
N LYS A 517 -22.57 -33.83 25.90
CA LYS A 517 -22.99 -35.23 25.62
C LYS A 517 -22.38 -36.27 26.56
N ARG A 518 -21.31 -35.95 27.31
CA ARG A 518 -20.59 -36.85 28.25
C ARG A 518 -20.18 -38.22 27.67
N GLU A 519 -19.91 -38.26 26.37
CA GLU A 519 -19.67 -39.48 25.61
C GLU A 519 -18.16 -39.73 25.43
N TYR A 520 -17.47 -39.97 26.56
CA TYR A 520 -16.00 -40.02 26.62
C TYR A 520 -15.35 -41.05 25.67
N LYS A 521 -15.99 -42.21 25.43
CA LYS A 521 -15.50 -43.20 24.48
C LYS A 521 -15.48 -42.66 23.04
N LYS A 522 -16.58 -42.05 22.59
CA LYS A 522 -16.66 -41.37 21.28
C LYS A 522 -15.73 -40.17 21.17
N ALA A 523 -15.40 -39.51 22.29
CA ALA A 523 -14.38 -38.46 22.32
C ALA A 523 -12.96 -39.03 22.12
N LEU A 524 -12.63 -40.16 22.76
CA LEU A 524 -11.35 -40.86 22.56
C LEU A 524 -11.24 -41.46 21.14
N GLU A 525 -12.29 -42.14 20.66
CA GLU A 525 -12.42 -42.62 19.28
C GLU A 525 -12.23 -41.49 18.25
N TYR A 526 -12.70 -40.27 18.55
CA TYR A 526 -12.46 -39.11 17.70
C TYR A 526 -11.00 -38.64 17.75
N ILE A 527 -10.39 -38.55 18.94
CA ILE A 527 -8.96 -38.23 19.12
C ILE A 527 -8.07 -39.24 18.37
N GLU A 528 -8.43 -40.52 18.39
CA GLU A 528 -7.78 -41.59 17.61
C GLU A 528 -7.81 -41.37 16.09
N THR A 529 -8.71 -40.52 15.58
CA THR A 529 -8.82 -40.21 14.15
C THR A 529 -8.16 -38.89 13.73
N LEU A 530 -7.60 -38.11 14.66
CA LEU A 530 -6.93 -36.84 14.38
C LEU A 530 -5.49 -37.04 13.90
N GLU A 531 -4.89 -36.00 13.31
CA GLU A 531 -3.45 -36.01 13.03
C GLU A 531 -2.65 -35.84 14.34
N PHE A 532 -1.37 -36.22 14.30
CA PHE A 532 -0.51 -36.36 15.48
C PHE A 532 -0.51 -35.14 16.43
N GLU A 533 -0.29 -33.92 15.91
CA GLU A 533 -0.20 -32.70 16.75
C GLU A 533 -1.52 -32.37 17.45
N GLU A 534 -2.64 -32.60 16.76
CA GLU A 534 -3.99 -32.33 17.26
C GLU A 534 -4.39 -33.38 18.31
N ALA A 535 -4.02 -34.64 18.08
CA ALA A 535 -4.17 -35.73 19.03
C ALA A 535 -3.38 -35.45 20.32
N GLU A 536 -2.12 -35.02 20.21
CA GLU A 536 -1.28 -34.64 21.35
C GLU A 536 -1.87 -33.45 22.12
N SER A 537 -2.21 -32.36 21.43
CA SER A 537 -2.75 -31.14 22.04
C SER A 537 -4.07 -31.38 22.79
N ASN A 538 -5.00 -32.14 22.20
CA ASN A 538 -6.25 -32.48 22.86
C ASN A 538 -6.06 -33.46 24.03
N MET A 539 -5.11 -34.40 23.95
CA MET A 539 -4.85 -35.33 25.06
C MET A 539 -4.16 -34.63 26.25
N LYS A 540 -3.37 -33.56 26.04
CA LYS A 540 -2.88 -32.71 27.14
C LYS A 540 -4.02 -31.94 27.83
N LYS A 541 -5.02 -31.47 27.08
CA LYS A 541 -6.18 -30.73 27.63
C LYS A 541 -7.19 -31.62 28.34
N TYR A 542 -7.58 -32.74 27.74
CA TYR A 542 -8.68 -33.60 28.22
C TYR A 542 -8.21 -34.90 28.90
N GLY A 543 -6.92 -35.21 28.86
CA GLY A 543 -6.35 -36.49 29.31
C GLY A 543 -6.65 -36.86 30.76
N ASN A 544 -6.66 -35.90 31.70
CA ASN A 544 -7.06 -36.16 33.09
C ASN A 544 -8.47 -36.74 33.17
N ILE A 545 -9.45 -36.10 32.52
CA ILE A 545 -10.85 -36.55 32.50
C ILE A 545 -10.96 -37.92 31.83
N LEU A 546 -10.23 -38.12 30.72
CA LEU A 546 -10.25 -39.38 29.97
C LEU A 546 -9.61 -40.53 30.76
N ILE A 547 -8.55 -40.32 31.53
CA ILE A 547 -7.89 -41.36 32.32
C ILE A 547 -8.63 -41.63 33.64
N GLU A 548 -9.25 -40.62 34.25
CA GLU A 548 -10.13 -40.81 35.42
C GLU A 548 -11.36 -41.66 35.08
N ASN A 549 -11.93 -41.50 33.88
CA ASN A 549 -13.15 -42.19 33.46
C ASN A 549 -12.89 -43.47 32.63
N VAL A 550 -11.76 -43.54 31.91
CA VAL A 550 -11.43 -44.59 30.94
C VAL A 550 -9.91 -44.89 30.97
N PRO A 551 -9.36 -45.38 32.11
CA PRO A 551 -7.90 -45.45 32.32
C PRO A 551 -7.17 -46.40 31.36
N ASN A 552 -7.72 -47.57 31.06
CA ASN A 552 -7.01 -48.62 30.31
C ASN A 552 -6.87 -48.24 28.83
N GLU A 553 -7.98 -47.88 28.18
CA GLU A 553 -8.01 -47.45 26.79
C GLU A 553 -7.20 -46.15 26.62
N SER A 554 -7.32 -45.19 27.55
CA SER A 554 -6.49 -43.98 27.54
C SER A 554 -5.00 -44.30 27.68
N THR A 555 -4.60 -45.28 28.52
CA THR A 555 -3.20 -45.73 28.65
C THR A 555 -2.71 -46.47 27.41
N GLN A 556 -3.57 -47.16 26.67
CA GLN A 556 -3.22 -47.80 25.40
C GLN A 556 -3.08 -46.77 24.28
N PHE A 557 -3.98 -45.80 24.18
CA PHE A 557 -3.83 -44.64 23.31
C PHE A 557 -2.53 -43.87 23.61
N LEU A 558 -2.24 -43.66 24.89
CA LEU A 558 -0.99 -43.12 25.41
C LEU A 558 0.19 -44.10 25.39
N LYS A 559 0.07 -45.26 24.73
CA LYS A 559 1.22 -46.03 24.21
C LYS A 559 1.29 -45.95 22.68
N ALA A 560 0.20 -45.66 21.98
CA ALA A 560 0.14 -45.52 20.51
C ALA A 560 0.59 -44.12 20.03
N LEU A 561 0.08 -43.03 20.63
CA LEU A 561 0.59 -41.65 20.50
C LEU A 561 2.08 -41.52 20.91
N CYS A 562 2.62 -42.62 21.42
CA CYS A 562 3.67 -42.76 22.40
C CYS A 562 4.48 -44.06 22.14
N THR A 563 4.43 -44.50 20.88
CA THR A 563 5.38 -45.36 20.17
C THR A 563 5.23 -44.97 18.71
N ASP A 564 4.44 -45.71 17.92
CA ASP A 564 4.20 -45.47 16.50
C ASP A 564 2.77 -44.97 16.24
N TYR A 565 2.54 -43.67 16.39
CA TYR A 565 1.20 -43.10 16.20
C TYR A 565 0.77 -43.11 14.73
N ARG A 566 -0.46 -43.57 14.47
CA ARG A 566 -1.13 -43.46 13.17
C ARG A 566 -2.63 -43.22 13.39
N PRO A 567 -3.27 -42.25 12.70
CA PRO A 567 -4.71 -42.01 12.83
C PRO A 567 -5.52 -43.22 12.35
N SER A 568 -6.49 -43.67 13.15
CA SER A 568 -7.29 -44.88 12.92
C SER A 568 -8.11 -44.87 11.61
N ASN A 569 -8.28 -43.71 10.97
CA ASN A 569 -9.00 -43.54 9.71
C ASN A 569 -8.14 -43.73 8.44
N LYS A 570 -6.80 -43.88 8.54
CA LYS A 570 -5.93 -44.07 7.37
C LYS A 570 -5.72 -45.57 7.06
N PRO A 571 -5.80 -46.01 5.78
CA PRO A 571 -5.55 -47.40 5.41
C PRO A 571 -4.07 -47.77 5.61
N LEU A 572 -3.80 -49.07 5.78
CA LEU A 572 -2.45 -49.62 6.02
C LEU A 572 -1.42 -49.39 4.91
N VAL A 573 -1.82 -48.85 3.75
CA VAL A 573 -0.97 -48.59 2.58
C VAL A 573 -1.38 -47.27 1.94
N ASP A 574 -0.51 -46.26 2.01
CA ASP A 574 -0.65 -45.03 1.21
C ASP A 574 -0.32 -45.32 -0.26
N GLN A 575 -0.97 -44.61 -1.20
CA GLN A 575 -0.65 -44.74 -2.63
C GLN A 575 0.80 -44.34 -2.96
N ASN A 576 1.42 -43.50 -2.13
CA ASN A 576 2.83 -43.11 -2.22
C ASN A 576 3.81 -44.29 -1.98
N SER A 577 3.34 -45.43 -1.46
CA SER A 577 4.15 -46.64 -1.23
C SER A 577 4.72 -47.28 -2.51
N LEU A 578 4.32 -46.78 -3.70
CA LEU A 578 4.84 -47.21 -4.99
C LEU A 578 6.14 -46.50 -5.40
N ASP A 579 6.40 -45.29 -4.89
CA ASP A 579 7.50 -44.41 -5.35
C ASP A 579 8.73 -44.41 -4.40
N GLY A 580 9.03 -45.58 -3.80
CA GLY A 580 10.39 -45.96 -3.37
C GLY A 580 11.11 -45.11 -2.30
N ASN A 581 10.49 -44.10 -1.71
CA ASN A 581 11.16 -43.11 -0.87
C ASN A 581 10.89 -43.36 0.63
N THR A 582 11.70 -44.23 1.22
CA THR A 582 11.60 -44.71 2.61
C THR A 582 12.17 -43.71 3.63
N ASP A 583 11.41 -42.66 3.94
CA ASP A 583 11.70 -41.76 5.08
C ASP A 583 10.41 -41.40 5.83
N HIS A 584 9.81 -42.39 6.49
CA HIS A 584 8.71 -42.16 7.43
C HIS A 584 9.26 -41.62 8.75
N HIS A 585 9.42 -40.30 8.83
CA HIS A 585 9.45 -39.60 10.10
C HIS A 585 8.07 -39.72 10.77
N ILE A 586 7.88 -40.78 11.56
CA ILE A 586 6.72 -40.91 12.43
C ILE A 586 6.94 -39.95 13.61
N ASP A 587 5.89 -39.32 14.11
CA ASP A 587 6.00 -38.21 15.07
C ASP A 587 5.73 -38.61 16.54
N LYS A 588 6.19 -37.75 17.46
CA LYS A 588 6.73 -38.13 18.78
C LYS A 588 6.28 -37.13 19.88
N ALA A 589 5.16 -37.37 20.57
CA ALA A 589 4.65 -36.50 21.68
C ALA A 589 5.60 -36.45 22.89
N ASN A 590 5.57 -35.55 23.89
CA ASN A 590 6.68 -35.46 24.90
C ASN A 590 6.46 -36.03 26.34
N PRO A 591 7.51 -36.63 27.01
CA PRO A 591 7.39 -37.41 28.27
C PRO A 591 7.28 -36.67 29.59
N GLU A 592 6.83 -35.44 29.52
CA GLU A 592 7.01 -34.46 30.58
C GLU A 592 5.73 -33.61 30.60
N ASP A 593 5.32 -33.17 29.40
CA ASP A 593 4.04 -32.57 28.99
C ASP A 593 2.79 -33.39 29.34
N PHE A 594 2.98 -34.66 29.68
CA PHE A 594 2.01 -35.43 30.42
C PHE A 594 2.74 -36.42 31.32
N ILE A 595 3.66 -36.00 32.20
CA ILE A 595 4.02 -36.77 33.40
C ILE A 595 3.19 -36.29 34.61
N TYR A 596 1.90 -36.00 34.35
CA TYR A 596 0.86 -35.61 35.31
C TYR A 596 -0.58 -36.17 35.04
N LEU A 597 -0.76 -37.35 34.40
CA LEU A 597 -2.05 -38.08 34.17
C LEU A 597 -2.74 -39.40 34.85
N PHE A 598 -2.57 -40.47 35.73
CA PHE A 598 -1.84 -41.45 36.67
C PHE A 598 -1.21 -41.22 38.13
N LEU A 599 -1.41 -40.18 38.97
CA LEU A 599 -0.66 -39.91 40.25
C LEU A 599 -1.03 -40.93 41.33
N ASN A 600 -2.26 -41.44 41.29
CA ASN A 600 -2.69 -42.63 42.01
C ASN A 600 -2.18 -43.92 41.37
N ASN A 601 -2.00 -43.90 40.06
CA ASN A 601 -1.83 -45.09 39.24
C ASN A 601 -0.36 -45.27 38.84
N SER A 602 0.49 -45.34 39.87
CA SER A 602 1.92 -45.66 39.75
C SER A 602 2.16 -46.97 39.00
N ALA A 603 1.22 -47.92 39.04
CA ALA A 603 1.25 -49.14 38.24
C ALA A 603 1.22 -48.85 36.73
N CYS A 604 0.21 -48.11 36.24
CA CYS A 604 0.16 -47.72 34.82
C CYS A 604 1.32 -46.77 34.45
N LEU A 605 1.80 -45.92 35.36
CA LEU A 605 2.99 -45.10 35.12
C LEU A 605 4.26 -45.95 34.92
N VAL A 606 4.50 -46.97 35.74
CA VAL A 606 5.66 -47.86 35.59
C VAL A 606 5.52 -48.76 34.36
N GLU A 607 4.33 -49.31 34.10
CA GLU A 607 4.05 -50.08 32.89
C GLU A 607 4.28 -49.25 31.63
N PHE A 608 3.89 -47.97 31.68
CA PHE A 608 4.12 -47.00 30.63
C PHE A 608 5.62 -46.69 30.46
N LEU A 609 6.32 -46.24 31.52
CA LEU A 609 7.75 -45.86 31.45
C LEU A 609 8.64 -47.05 31.05
N GLU A 610 8.31 -48.27 31.47
CA GLU A 610 9.00 -49.48 31.01
C GLU A 610 8.68 -49.82 29.54
N HIS A 611 7.50 -49.48 29.01
CA HIS A 611 7.19 -49.69 27.59
C HIS A 611 8.04 -48.78 26.70
N LEU A 612 8.22 -47.52 27.08
CA LEU A 612 9.10 -46.57 26.40
C LEU A 612 10.51 -47.09 26.23
N ILE A 613 11.15 -47.47 27.34
CA ILE A 613 12.54 -47.94 27.36
C ILE A 613 12.71 -49.29 26.64
N LYS A 614 11.62 -50.05 26.43
CA LYS A 614 11.62 -51.28 25.61
C LYS A 614 11.40 -51.02 24.11
N SER A 615 10.84 -49.88 23.75
CA SER A 615 10.47 -49.56 22.35
C SER A 615 11.54 -48.76 21.59
N GLU A 616 12.27 -47.87 22.26
CA GLU A 616 13.17 -46.93 21.57
C GLU A 616 14.39 -46.58 22.44
N SER A 617 15.55 -46.31 21.81
CA SER A 617 16.85 -46.31 22.51
C SER A 617 17.10 -45.09 23.40
N LYS A 618 16.52 -43.91 23.08
CA LYS A 618 16.92 -42.63 23.71
C LYS A 618 15.74 -41.76 24.10
N TRP A 619 15.58 -41.54 25.41
CA TRP A 619 14.50 -40.77 26.04
C TRP A 619 15.02 -39.53 26.75
N ASN A 620 14.14 -38.80 27.46
CA ASN A 620 14.55 -37.56 28.11
C ASN A 620 15.10 -37.78 29.51
N THR A 621 15.80 -36.77 29.99
CA THR A 621 16.31 -36.68 31.34
C THR A 621 15.24 -36.93 32.40
N LEU A 622 14.03 -36.34 32.30
CA LEU A 622 13.00 -36.58 33.31
C LEU A 622 12.46 -38.03 33.30
N VAL A 623 12.47 -38.72 32.16
CA VAL A 623 12.05 -40.14 32.05
C VAL A 623 12.99 -41.03 32.86
N TYR A 624 14.30 -40.88 32.60
CA TYR A 624 15.31 -41.67 33.28
C TYR A 624 15.47 -41.26 34.74
N ASN A 625 15.43 -39.95 35.05
CA ASN A 625 15.48 -39.48 36.43
C ASN A 625 14.28 -39.97 37.24
N THR A 626 13.05 -39.86 36.74
CA THR A 626 11.84 -40.34 37.44
C THR A 626 11.88 -41.86 37.65
N LEU A 627 12.41 -42.63 36.68
CA LEU A 627 12.53 -44.08 36.83
C LEU A 627 13.68 -44.47 37.78
N ILE A 628 14.82 -43.78 37.75
CA ILE A 628 15.95 -44.02 38.65
C ILE A 628 15.58 -43.59 40.08
N GLU A 629 14.88 -42.47 40.26
CA GLU A 629 14.28 -42.04 41.53
C GLU A 629 13.34 -43.11 42.06
N HIS A 630 12.38 -43.59 41.25
CA HIS A 630 11.46 -44.65 41.68
C HIS A 630 12.18 -45.97 41.99
N TYR A 631 13.20 -46.35 41.20
CA TYR A 631 14.05 -47.52 41.47
C TYR A 631 14.95 -47.33 42.70
N LEU A 632 15.41 -46.12 43.03
CA LEU A 632 16.17 -45.81 44.26
C LEU A 632 15.28 -45.83 45.49
N CYS A 633 14.07 -45.26 45.41
CA CYS A 633 13.04 -45.40 46.43
C CYS A 633 12.76 -46.87 46.72
N LEU A 634 12.46 -47.67 45.67
CA LEU A 634 12.25 -49.12 45.80
C LEU A 634 13.49 -49.87 46.31
N TRP A 635 14.70 -49.50 45.88
CA TRP A 635 15.96 -50.08 46.39
C TRP A 635 16.17 -49.79 47.87
N SER A 636 15.83 -48.57 48.32
CA SER A 636 15.98 -48.15 49.71
C SER A 636 14.96 -48.82 50.63
N ALA A 637 13.71 -48.96 50.18
CA ALA A 637 12.60 -49.55 50.93
C ALA A 637 12.58 -51.10 50.94
N GLN A 638 13.50 -51.77 50.24
CA GLN A 638 13.53 -53.23 50.09
C GLN A 638 14.59 -53.89 50.98
N ASP A 639 14.13 -54.74 51.92
CA ASP A 639 15.00 -55.50 52.84
C ASP A 639 15.63 -56.75 52.22
N ASN A 640 14.99 -57.36 51.22
CA ASN A 640 15.50 -58.60 50.60
C ASN A 640 16.73 -58.32 49.73
N TYR A 641 17.89 -58.82 50.17
CA TYR A 641 19.18 -58.72 49.48
C TYR A 641 19.13 -59.08 47.99
N VAL A 642 18.36 -60.12 47.60
CA VAL A 642 18.30 -60.57 46.20
C VAL A 642 17.64 -59.52 45.30
N THR A 643 16.50 -58.97 45.71
CA THR A 643 15.85 -57.90 44.95
C THR A 643 16.60 -56.57 45.07
N LYS A 644 17.25 -56.28 46.21
CA LYS A 644 18.11 -55.11 46.37
C LYS A 644 19.29 -55.13 45.39
N VAL A 645 19.97 -56.26 45.21
CA VAL A 645 21.01 -56.46 44.18
C VAL A 645 20.44 -56.38 42.77
N GLN A 646 19.21 -56.86 42.51
CA GLN A 646 18.57 -56.70 41.20
C GLN A 646 18.28 -55.24 40.87
N TYR A 647 17.81 -54.44 41.83
CA TYR A 647 17.62 -52.99 41.65
C TYR A 647 18.96 -52.25 41.52
N GLU A 648 19.98 -52.58 42.31
CA GLU A 648 21.35 -52.05 42.13
C GLU A 648 21.85 -52.33 40.70
N GLN A 649 21.65 -53.55 40.19
CA GLN A 649 22.02 -53.91 38.82
C GLN A 649 21.13 -53.24 37.76
N LYS A 650 19.87 -52.90 38.04
CA LYS A 650 19.02 -52.11 37.11
C LYS A 650 19.53 -50.67 37.04
N ILE A 651 19.78 -50.04 38.20
CA ILE A 651 20.28 -48.67 38.33
C ILE A 651 21.67 -48.57 37.68
N LEU A 652 22.62 -49.45 38.03
CA LEU A 652 23.96 -49.45 37.42
C LEU A 652 23.92 -49.68 35.91
N ARG A 653 23.02 -50.53 35.39
CA ARG A 653 22.85 -50.67 33.93
C ARG A 653 22.37 -49.39 33.25
N LEU A 654 21.46 -48.64 33.87
CA LEU A 654 20.99 -47.34 33.37
C LEU A 654 22.04 -46.23 33.48
N LEU A 655 22.90 -46.27 34.51
CA LEU A 655 24.00 -45.31 34.68
C LEU A 655 25.18 -45.59 33.73
N GLN A 656 25.51 -46.87 33.50
CA GLN A 656 26.64 -47.31 32.66
C GLN A 656 26.32 -47.32 31.17
N SER A 657 25.04 -47.34 30.78
CA SER A 657 24.64 -47.21 29.38
C SER A 657 24.87 -45.77 28.90
N SER A 658 25.95 -45.55 28.15
CA SER A 658 26.36 -44.25 27.56
C SER A 658 25.36 -43.66 26.55
N GLU A 659 24.23 -44.31 26.34
CA GLU A 659 23.11 -43.86 25.51
C GLU A 659 22.08 -43.04 26.31
N VAL A 660 22.13 -43.06 27.64
CA VAL A 660 21.09 -42.54 28.54
C VAL A 660 21.43 -41.15 29.06
N CYS A 661 20.61 -40.16 28.71
CA CYS A 661 20.78 -38.76 29.10
C CYS A 661 20.11 -38.44 30.46
N TYR A 662 20.61 -38.99 31.58
CA TYR A 662 20.14 -38.60 32.93
C TYR A 662 20.84 -37.32 33.43
N ASP A 663 20.25 -36.64 34.41
CA ASP A 663 20.84 -35.45 35.04
C ASP A 663 21.91 -35.91 36.03
N LYS A 664 23.18 -35.64 35.71
CA LYS A 664 24.29 -36.13 36.52
C LYS A 664 24.29 -35.52 37.93
N ASP A 665 23.79 -34.30 38.11
CA ASP A 665 23.78 -33.61 39.40
C ASP A 665 22.55 -33.98 40.24
N GLN A 666 21.35 -34.07 39.65
CA GLN A 666 20.16 -34.59 40.34
C GLN A 666 20.38 -36.05 40.78
N ILE A 667 20.95 -36.89 39.90
CA ILE A 667 21.28 -38.28 40.25
C ILE A 667 22.41 -38.34 41.28
N LEU A 668 23.40 -37.44 41.26
CA LEU A 668 24.44 -37.37 42.29
C LEU A 668 23.87 -37.00 43.67
N ILE A 669 22.93 -36.05 43.73
CA ILE A 669 22.18 -35.71 44.96
C ILE A 669 21.40 -36.92 45.47
N LEU A 670 20.63 -37.60 44.61
CA LEU A 670 19.87 -38.81 44.99
C LEU A 670 20.81 -39.95 45.44
N CYS A 671 21.95 -40.13 44.77
CA CYS A 671 22.98 -41.10 45.15
C CYS A 671 23.66 -40.73 46.47
N HIS A 672 23.84 -39.45 46.78
CA HIS A 672 24.36 -38.99 48.07
C HIS A 672 23.34 -39.24 49.19
N GLN A 673 22.08 -38.84 48.98
CA GLN A 673 20.95 -39.04 49.90
C GLN A 673 20.73 -40.53 50.23
N HIS A 674 20.86 -41.42 49.25
CA HIS A 674 20.77 -42.88 49.44
C HIS A 674 22.13 -43.59 49.71
N ASN A 675 23.22 -42.84 49.95
CA ASN A 675 24.57 -43.35 50.28
C ASN A 675 25.16 -44.36 49.25
N PHE A 676 24.88 -44.17 47.97
CA PHE A 676 25.27 -45.08 46.89
C PHE A 676 26.72 -44.85 46.39
N ARG A 677 27.72 -45.30 47.18
CA ARG A 677 29.17 -45.12 46.91
C ARG A 677 29.61 -45.45 45.47
N ARG A 678 29.01 -46.47 44.83
CA ARG A 678 29.34 -46.87 43.45
C ARG A 678 28.88 -45.87 42.39
N GLY A 679 27.71 -45.25 42.57
CA GLY A 679 27.24 -44.19 41.70
C GLY A 679 28.07 -42.92 41.86
N LEU A 680 28.36 -42.53 43.10
CA LEU A 680 29.12 -41.31 43.41
C LEU A 680 30.50 -41.25 42.72
N LEU A 681 31.31 -42.31 42.85
CA LEU A 681 32.64 -42.34 42.21
C LEU A 681 32.57 -42.30 40.68
N PHE A 682 31.62 -43.02 40.09
CA PHE A 682 31.39 -43.01 38.65
C PHE A 682 30.95 -41.64 38.14
N LEU A 683 30.03 -40.97 38.86
CA LEU A 683 29.54 -39.63 38.52
C LEU A 683 30.63 -38.56 38.68
N TYR A 684 31.51 -38.64 39.68
CA TYR A 684 32.64 -37.70 39.79
C TYR A 684 33.64 -37.82 38.63
N GLU A 685 33.90 -39.04 38.15
CA GLU A 685 34.76 -39.29 36.99
C GLU A 685 34.11 -38.78 35.69
N GLU A 686 32.81 -39.05 35.51
CA GLU A 686 31.99 -38.57 34.39
C GLU A 686 31.70 -37.06 34.38
N ASN A 687 31.72 -36.39 35.53
CA ASN A 687 31.55 -34.92 35.65
C ASN A 687 32.89 -34.15 35.57
N LYS A 688 34.02 -34.85 35.37
CA LYS A 688 35.37 -34.26 35.40
C LYS A 688 35.72 -33.52 36.70
N LEU A 689 35.11 -33.91 37.83
CA LEU A 689 35.32 -33.29 39.14
C LEU A 689 36.62 -33.81 39.78
N TYR A 690 37.73 -33.70 39.05
CA TYR A 690 39.03 -34.29 39.40
C TYR A 690 39.58 -33.76 40.73
N GLN A 691 39.28 -32.52 41.10
CA GLN A 691 39.64 -31.95 42.40
C GLN A 691 38.87 -32.61 43.55
N GLU A 692 37.59 -32.97 43.37
CA GLU A 692 36.81 -33.69 44.39
C GLU A 692 37.16 -35.18 44.43
N ILE A 693 37.58 -35.80 43.31
CA ILE A 693 38.22 -37.13 43.31
C ILE A 693 39.53 -37.10 44.11
N LEU A 694 40.39 -36.10 43.84
CA LEU A 694 41.63 -35.89 44.57
C LEU A 694 41.36 -35.68 46.06
N ARG A 695 40.35 -34.87 46.42
CA ARG A 695 39.91 -34.61 47.79
C ARG A 695 39.35 -35.85 48.49
N PHE A 696 38.57 -36.68 47.78
CA PHE A 696 38.07 -37.95 48.29
C PHE A 696 39.22 -38.91 48.64
N HIS A 697 40.20 -39.06 47.74
CA HIS A 697 41.38 -39.89 48.02
C HIS A 697 42.33 -39.28 49.07
N LEU A 698 42.43 -37.95 49.15
CA LEU A 698 43.11 -37.25 50.25
C LEU A 698 42.42 -37.44 51.61
N GLN A 699 41.09 -37.63 51.62
CA GLN A 699 40.32 -37.95 52.84
C GLN A 699 40.44 -39.43 53.24
N GLU A 700 40.46 -40.37 52.29
CA GLU A 700 40.76 -41.79 52.58
C GLU A 700 42.27 -42.04 52.83
N GLY A 701 43.15 -41.09 52.49
CA GLY A 701 44.58 -41.07 52.83
C GLY A 701 45.52 -41.73 51.80
N ASP A 702 45.04 -42.06 50.61
CA ASP A 702 45.78 -42.83 49.61
C ASP A 702 46.74 -41.94 48.79
N SER A 703 48.03 -42.02 49.11
CA SER A 703 49.08 -41.25 48.44
C SER A 703 49.45 -41.76 47.03
N GLU A 704 49.16 -43.02 46.70
CA GLU A 704 49.42 -43.56 45.35
C GLU A 704 48.29 -43.15 44.40
N GLN A 705 47.03 -43.21 44.85
CA GLN A 705 45.89 -42.73 44.07
C GLN A 705 45.90 -41.21 43.87
N VAL A 706 46.44 -40.44 44.82
CA VAL A 706 46.69 -38.99 44.65
C VAL A 706 47.66 -38.73 43.48
N LEU A 707 48.79 -39.42 43.42
CA LEU A 707 49.75 -39.27 42.31
C LEU A 707 49.21 -39.86 40.99
N ALA A 708 48.44 -40.95 41.04
CA ALA A 708 47.75 -41.49 39.87
C ALA A 708 46.72 -40.50 39.33
N THR A 709 45.93 -39.85 40.18
CA THR A 709 44.96 -38.80 39.82
C THR A 709 45.66 -37.61 39.18
N CYS A 710 46.76 -37.12 39.77
CA CYS A 710 47.55 -36.02 39.19
C CYS A 710 48.17 -36.39 37.83
N LYS A 711 48.70 -37.61 37.66
CA LYS A 711 49.26 -38.04 36.37
C LYS A 711 48.19 -38.36 35.31
N ARG A 712 46.99 -38.81 35.73
CA ARG A 712 45.86 -39.14 34.85
C ARG A 712 45.06 -37.92 34.39
N PHE A 713 44.94 -36.88 35.22
CA PHE A 713 44.09 -35.72 34.95
C PHE A 713 44.79 -34.35 35.01
N GLY A 714 46.02 -34.27 35.53
CA GLY A 714 46.76 -33.00 35.68
C GLY A 714 47.25 -32.36 34.38
N HIS A 715 47.04 -32.99 33.23
CA HIS A 715 47.17 -32.37 31.90
C HIS A 715 45.87 -31.70 31.42
N GLN A 716 44.77 -31.87 32.15
CA GLN A 716 43.45 -31.29 31.87
C GLN A 716 43.12 -30.17 32.87
N ASP A 717 43.58 -30.30 34.11
CA ASP A 717 43.60 -29.22 35.09
C ASP A 717 45.00 -29.08 35.73
N PRO A 718 45.82 -28.12 35.28
CA PRO A 718 47.13 -27.83 35.89
C PRO A 718 47.05 -27.43 37.37
N ASN A 719 45.89 -26.98 37.87
CA ASN A 719 45.71 -26.66 39.28
C ASN A 719 45.77 -27.91 40.17
N LEU A 720 45.57 -29.12 39.64
CA LEU A 720 45.81 -30.37 40.37
C LEU A 720 47.28 -30.48 40.82
N TRP A 721 48.24 -30.04 40.00
CA TRP A 721 49.66 -29.99 40.37
C TRP A 721 49.96 -28.93 41.43
N ILE A 722 49.23 -27.80 41.40
CA ILE A 722 49.35 -26.73 42.40
C ILE A 722 48.73 -27.17 43.74
N GLN A 723 47.53 -27.77 43.73
CA GLN A 723 46.89 -28.34 44.91
C GLN A 723 47.69 -29.52 45.48
N ALA A 724 48.30 -30.35 44.63
CA ALA A 724 49.28 -31.35 45.04
C ALA A 724 50.48 -30.68 45.73
N LEU A 725 51.10 -29.65 45.14
CA LEU A 725 52.22 -28.93 45.76
C LEU A 725 51.86 -28.37 47.15
N TRP A 726 50.72 -27.68 47.29
CA TRP A 726 50.30 -27.10 48.58
C TRP A 726 49.88 -28.14 49.64
N SER A 727 49.30 -29.28 49.23
CA SER A 727 48.96 -30.36 50.17
C SER A 727 50.19 -31.17 50.58
N VAL A 728 51.12 -31.39 49.66
CA VAL A 728 52.45 -32.00 49.92
C VAL A 728 53.27 -31.10 50.84
N ALA A 729 53.33 -29.79 50.59
CA ALA A 729 54.05 -28.83 51.45
C ALA A 729 53.51 -28.76 52.89
N LYS A 730 52.22 -29.06 53.09
CA LYS A 730 51.59 -29.14 54.43
C LYS A 730 51.78 -30.49 55.14
N ASN A 731 52.11 -31.56 54.40
CA ASN A 731 52.24 -32.91 54.95
C ASN A 731 53.66 -33.18 55.47
N LYS A 732 53.77 -33.84 56.63
CA LYS A 732 55.08 -34.08 57.29
C LYS A 732 55.93 -35.18 56.64
N ASN A 733 55.31 -36.11 55.91
CA ASN A 733 55.97 -37.24 55.27
C ASN A 733 55.96 -37.07 53.74
N VAL A 734 56.82 -36.20 53.22
CA VAL A 734 56.99 -35.99 51.76
C VAL A 734 58.03 -36.96 51.20
N SER A 735 57.74 -37.63 50.08
CA SER A 735 58.76 -38.30 49.30
C SER A 735 59.41 -37.31 48.32
N ALA A 736 60.74 -37.13 48.41
CA ALA A 736 61.45 -36.13 47.61
C ALA A 736 61.29 -36.32 46.08
N LYS A 737 61.05 -37.55 45.63
CA LYS A 737 60.73 -37.85 44.22
C LYS A 737 59.42 -37.20 43.78
N LEU A 738 58.38 -37.27 44.60
CA LEU A 738 57.06 -36.72 44.28
C LEU A 738 57.12 -35.19 44.19
N LEU A 739 57.89 -34.54 45.07
CA LEU A 739 58.16 -33.10 44.97
C LEU A 739 58.95 -32.74 43.71
N ALA A 740 60.01 -33.49 43.38
CA ALA A 740 60.83 -33.25 42.19
C ALA A 740 60.04 -33.41 40.88
N ASP A 741 59.19 -34.43 40.78
CA ASP A 741 58.24 -34.61 39.66
C ASP A 741 57.36 -33.36 39.50
N ILE A 742 56.68 -32.92 40.57
CA ILE A 742 55.79 -31.74 40.55
C ILE A 742 56.54 -30.47 40.12
N LEU A 743 57.71 -30.20 40.72
CA LEU A 743 58.48 -28.98 40.43
C LEU A 743 59.05 -28.96 39.01
N SER A 744 59.41 -30.12 38.45
CA SER A 744 59.86 -30.23 37.06
C SER A 744 58.76 -29.85 36.06
N TYR A 745 57.52 -30.26 36.33
CA TYR A 745 56.37 -29.93 35.48
C TYR A 745 56.00 -28.44 35.56
N ILE A 746 56.01 -27.88 36.77
CA ILE A 746 55.80 -26.43 36.99
C ILE A 746 56.88 -25.58 36.30
N ALA A 747 58.11 -26.09 36.17
CA ALA A 747 59.19 -25.44 35.43
C ALA A 747 58.93 -25.40 33.91
N GLN A 748 58.50 -26.54 33.35
CA GLN A 748 58.29 -26.72 31.92
C GLN A 748 57.10 -25.89 31.41
N GLU A 749 55.98 -25.97 32.11
CA GLU A 749 54.71 -25.34 31.72
C GLU A 749 54.54 -23.90 32.30
N LYS A 750 55.62 -23.31 32.86
CA LYS A 750 55.68 -21.97 33.52
C LYS A 750 54.53 -21.66 34.52
N LEU A 751 53.93 -22.68 35.15
CA LEU A 751 52.65 -22.56 35.90
C LEU A 751 52.66 -21.63 37.11
N LEU A 752 53.83 -21.33 37.68
CA LEU A 752 53.99 -20.44 38.82
C LEU A 752 55.24 -19.58 38.63
N SER A 753 55.17 -18.32 39.07
CA SER A 753 56.36 -17.45 39.12
C SER A 753 57.40 -18.01 40.11
N PRO A 754 58.71 -17.78 39.88
CA PRO A 754 59.75 -18.30 40.78
C PRO A 754 59.60 -17.86 42.24
N LEU A 755 59.03 -16.68 42.47
CA LEU A 755 58.73 -16.17 43.81
C LEU A 755 57.62 -16.97 44.49
N MET A 756 56.56 -17.34 43.76
CA MET A 756 55.45 -18.14 44.30
C MET A 756 55.84 -19.60 44.54
N VAL A 757 56.75 -20.16 43.74
CA VAL A 757 57.31 -21.50 44.00
C VAL A 757 58.16 -21.49 45.28
N ILE A 758 58.96 -20.45 45.50
CA ILE A 758 59.71 -20.27 46.75
C ILE A 758 58.75 -20.11 47.95
N ASP A 759 57.72 -19.26 47.82
CA ASP A 759 56.73 -19.00 48.87
C ASP A 759 56.00 -20.27 49.31
N ALA A 760 55.41 -21.01 48.36
CA ALA A 760 54.68 -22.25 48.63
C ALA A 760 55.55 -23.29 49.36
N ILE A 761 56.81 -23.45 48.93
CA ILE A 761 57.77 -24.38 49.56
C ILE A 761 58.25 -23.86 50.92
N SER A 762 58.35 -22.54 51.12
CA SER A 762 58.77 -21.94 52.41
C SER A 762 57.80 -22.25 53.56
N THR A 763 56.52 -22.51 53.25
CA THR A 763 55.52 -23.02 54.20
C THR A 763 55.83 -24.43 54.74
N SER A 764 56.74 -25.18 54.10
CA SER A 764 57.06 -26.55 54.47
C SER A 764 58.26 -26.63 55.43
N LEU A 765 58.16 -27.48 56.45
CA LEU A 765 59.22 -27.70 57.44
C LEU A 765 60.24 -28.78 57.03
N SER A 766 60.17 -29.26 55.78
CA SER A 766 60.81 -30.50 55.32
C SER A 766 61.66 -30.36 54.05
N CYS A 767 61.54 -29.28 53.29
CA CYS A 767 62.27 -29.07 52.04
C CYS A 767 63.55 -28.25 52.24
N THR A 768 64.54 -28.41 51.35
CA THR A 768 65.81 -27.67 51.40
C THR A 768 66.01 -26.79 50.17
N LEU A 769 66.88 -25.78 50.28
CA LEU A 769 67.31 -24.95 49.14
C LEU A 769 68.11 -25.76 48.07
N GLY A 770 68.50 -27.01 48.36
CA GLY A 770 69.05 -27.92 47.36
C GLY A 770 68.02 -28.37 46.35
N ASP A 771 66.78 -28.63 46.79
CA ASP A 771 65.71 -29.22 46.00
C ASP A 771 65.16 -28.24 44.94
N VAL A 772 65.25 -26.92 45.21
CA VAL A 772 64.72 -25.85 44.34
C VAL A 772 65.82 -25.22 43.46
N ARG A 773 67.11 -25.46 43.74
CA ARG A 773 68.25 -24.80 43.06
C ARG A 773 68.23 -24.95 41.54
N ASN A 774 67.88 -26.14 41.03
CA ASN A 774 67.91 -26.43 39.60
C ASN A 774 66.80 -25.68 38.83
N TYR A 775 65.64 -25.47 39.47
CA TYR A 775 64.52 -24.71 38.91
C TYR A 775 64.86 -23.21 38.76
N LEU A 776 65.52 -22.60 39.75
CA LEU A 776 65.85 -21.17 39.69
C LEU A 776 66.92 -20.85 38.64
N ASN A 777 67.89 -21.74 38.45
CA ASN A 777 68.99 -21.55 37.50
C ASN A 777 68.56 -21.65 36.03
N SER A 778 67.51 -22.42 35.70
CA SER A 778 67.02 -22.51 34.32
C SER A 778 66.23 -21.27 33.93
N VAL A 779 65.27 -20.85 34.76
CA VAL A 779 64.39 -19.69 34.46
C VAL A 779 65.19 -18.40 34.28
N LEU A 780 66.16 -18.12 35.17
CA LEU A 780 66.94 -16.88 35.13
C LEU A 780 67.82 -16.73 33.87
N ARG A 781 68.19 -17.81 33.19
CA ARG A 781 68.96 -17.74 31.93
C ARG A 781 68.08 -17.26 30.78
N THR A 782 66.91 -17.89 30.60
CA THR A 782 66.02 -17.66 29.46
C THR A 782 65.55 -16.21 29.35
N GLU A 783 65.15 -15.61 30.48
CA GLU A 783 64.65 -14.22 30.51
C GLU A 783 65.73 -13.20 30.10
N ASN A 784 67.00 -13.47 30.42
CA ASN A 784 68.12 -12.59 30.05
C ASN A 784 68.45 -12.63 28.55
N GLU A 785 68.30 -13.79 27.91
CA GLU A 785 68.51 -13.95 26.46
C GLU A 785 67.43 -13.19 25.66
N GLN A 786 66.17 -13.21 26.12
CA GLN A 786 65.06 -12.48 25.49
C GLN A 786 65.19 -10.95 25.62
N ALA A 787 65.71 -10.45 26.74
CA ALA A 787 65.92 -9.02 26.95
C ALA A 787 66.90 -8.39 25.95
N GLN A 788 67.96 -9.12 25.55
CA GLN A 788 68.97 -8.61 24.62
C GLN A 788 68.41 -8.44 23.20
N ALA A 789 67.66 -9.42 22.68
CA ALA A 789 67.12 -9.39 21.33
C ALA A 789 66.18 -8.19 21.07
N ASN A 790 65.39 -7.81 22.08
CA ASN A 790 64.48 -6.66 22.01
C ASN A 790 65.21 -5.31 21.87
N ALA A 791 66.40 -5.17 22.47
CA ALA A 791 67.17 -3.93 22.41
C ALA A 791 67.74 -3.65 21.01
N GLU A 792 68.22 -4.70 20.32
CA GLU A 792 68.80 -4.58 18.97
C GLU A 792 67.74 -4.15 17.93
N LEU A 793 66.50 -4.64 18.08
CA LEU A 793 65.39 -4.31 17.17
C LEU A 793 64.95 -2.84 17.30
N ALA A 794 64.95 -2.29 18.51
CA ALA A 794 64.53 -0.91 18.78
C ALA A 794 65.43 0.13 18.10
N GLU A 795 66.75 -0.07 18.13
CA GLU A 795 67.71 0.87 17.53
C GLU A 795 67.59 0.91 16.00
N LYS A 796 67.32 -0.24 15.36
CA LYS A 796 67.10 -0.32 13.91
C LYS A 796 65.93 0.58 13.46
N TYR A 797 64.79 0.52 14.15
CA TYR A 797 63.64 1.36 13.83
C TYR A 797 63.90 2.85 14.07
N ARG A 798 64.73 3.21 15.06
CA ARG A 798 65.14 4.60 15.34
C ARG A 798 65.90 5.21 14.16
N VAL A 799 66.84 4.46 13.57
CA VAL A 799 67.64 4.89 12.41
C VAL A 799 66.77 5.12 11.17
N ASP A 800 65.89 4.18 10.82
CA ASP A 800 65.07 4.31 9.61
C ASP A 800 64.00 5.42 9.73
N THR A 801 63.54 5.70 10.95
CA THR A 801 62.64 6.85 11.23
C THR A 801 63.29 8.20 10.95
N SER A 802 64.62 8.36 11.13
CA SER A 802 65.32 9.61 10.82
C SER A 802 65.33 9.88 9.31
N LYS A 803 65.75 8.88 8.53
CA LYS A 803 65.86 8.95 7.06
C LYS A 803 64.54 9.39 6.40
N LEU A 804 63.41 8.89 6.90
CA LEU A 804 62.08 9.25 6.40
C LEU A 804 61.72 10.72 6.68
N ARG A 805 62.16 11.30 7.81
CA ARG A 805 61.94 12.72 8.12
C ARG A 805 62.76 13.63 7.21
N GLU A 806 64.03 13.29 7.00
CA GLU A 806 64.93 14.01 6.09
C GLU A 806 64.37 14.06 4.65
N GLN A 807 63.79 12.96 4.17
CA GLN A 807 63.11 12.91 2.87
C GLN A 807 61.87 13.82 2.81
N ILE A 808 61.07 13.88 3.89
CA ILE A 808 59.87 14.75 3.96
C ILE A 808 60.25 16.23 3.95
N GLU A 809 61.32 16.63 4.64
CA GLU A 809 61.80 18.01 4.59
C GLU A 809 62.35 18.37 3.21
N MET A 810 63.15 17.48 2.59
CA MET A 810 63.70 17.70 1.25
C MET A 810 62.61 17.94 0.20
N ILE A 811 61.50 17.20 0.24
CA ILE A 811 60.36 17.35 -0.67
C ILE A 811 59.57 18.65 -0.41
N LYS A 812 59.54 19.14 0.84
CA LYS A 812 58.81 20.36 1.22
C LYS A 812 59.56 21.65 0.94
N SER A 813 60.89 21.65 1.05
CA SER A 813 61.69 22.89 1.07
C SER A 813 62.49 23.16 -0.21
N ASN A 814 62.85 22.13 -0.99
CA ASN A 814 63.75 22.28 -2.13
C ASN A 814 63.02 22.23 -3.48
N THR A 815 63.51 23.01 -4.45
CA THR A 815 63.00 22.99 -5.82
C THR A 815 63.40 21.71 -6.56
N ILE A 816 62.44 20.86 -6.89
CA ILE A 816 62.66 19.63 -7.67
C ILE A 816 62.75 19.97 -9.17
N ILE A 817 63.83 19.55 -9.83
CA ILE A 817 64.05 19.78 -11.27
C ILE A 817 63.63 18.52 -12.06
N PHE A 818 62.60 18.63 -12.89
CA PHE A 818 62.14 17.52 -13.73
C PHE A 818 62.97 17.39 -15.01
N GLN A 819 63.97 16.51 -14.98
CA GLN A 819 64.82 16.18 -16.15
C GLN A 819 64.29 14.98 -16.97
N GLY A 820 63.04 14.57 -16.74
CA GLY A 820 62.41 13.44 -17.43
C GLY A 820 62.20 13.73 -18.92
N ALA A 821 63.08 13.22 -19.78
CA ALA A 821 63.00 13.37 -21.23
C ALA A 821 62.14 12.30 -21.94
N ARG A 822 61.59 11.33 -21.19
CA ARG A 822 60.76 10.22 -21.72
C ARG A 822 59.55 9.94 -20.84
N CYS A 823 58.44 9.55 -21.46
CA CYS A 823 57.17 9.27 -20.79
C CYS A 823 57.23 7.95 -20.00
N SER A 824 56.82 7.95 -18.74
CA SER A 824 56.89 6.74 -17.89
C SER A 824 55.82 5.68 -18.19
N VAL A 825 54.86 5.93 -19.10
CA VAL A 825 53.95 4.89 -19.67
C VAL A 825 54.48 4.33 -20.98
N CYS A 826 54.69 5.19 -22.00
CA CYS A 826 54.99 4.72 -23.36
C CYS A 826 56.49 4.70 -23.70
N HIS A 827 57.36 5.19 -22.81
CA HIS A 827 58.83 5.26 -22.93
C HIS A 827 59.40 6.04 -24.14
N HIS A 828 58.54 6.64 -24.96
CA HIS A 828 58.93 7.57 -26.02
C HIS A 828 59.38 8.92 -25.46
N GLN A 829 60.10 9.70 -26.26
CA GLN A 829 60.53 11.06 -25.96
C GLN A 829 59.33 11.91 -25.53
N LEU A 830 59.47 12.78 -24.53
CA LEU A 830 58.37 13.64 -24.07
C LEU A 830 58.14 14.83 -25.00
N GLU A 831 56.91 14.92 -25.50
CA GLU A 831 56.37 16.04 -26.28
C GLU A 831 55.41 16.88 -25.41
N LEU A 832 55.27 18.17 -25.75
CA LEU A 832 54.35 19.07 -25.07
C LEU A 832 52.92 18.92 -25.62
N PRO A 833 51.87 18.92 -24.78
CA PRO A 833 51.88 19.12 -23.32
C PRO A 833 52.21 17.84 -22.52
N SER A 834 52.93 18.03 -21.41
CA SER A 834 53.38 16.98 -20.49
C SER A 834 52.95 17.26 -19.03
N VAL A 835 52.79 16.19 -18.26
CA VAL A 835 52.42 16.19 -16.84
C VAL A 835 53.58 15.61 -16.03
N HIS A 836 53.97 16.28 -14.94
CA HIS A 836 55.11 15.91 -14.10
C HIS A 836 54.70 15.85 -12.63
N PHE A 837 55.07 14.78 -11.94
CA PHE A 837 54.77 14.59 -10.51
C PHE A 837 56.02 14.78 -9.66
N MET A 838 55.86 15.24 -8.41
CA MET A 838 56.97 15.45 -7.46
C MET A 838 57.80 14.19 -7.16
N CYS A 839 57.27 12.99 -7.43
CA CYS A 839 58.02 11.73 -7.45
C CYS A 839 58.87 11.52 -8.72
N GLN A 840 59.12 12.58 -9.49
CA GLN A 840 59.93 12.69 -10.72
C GLN A 840 59.41 11.94 -11.96
N HIS A 841 58.36 11.13 -11.83
CA HIS A 841 57.67 10.53 -12.98
C HIS A 841 57.02 11.60 -13.87
N SER A 842 57.09 11.35 -15.19
CA SER A 842 56.75 12.34 -16.22
C SER A 842 55.99 11.66 -17.37
N TYR A 843 54.93 12.28 -17.88
CA TYR A 843 53.98 11.67 -18.82
C TYR A 843 53.55 12.66 -19.92
N HIS A 844 53.25 12.19 -21.14
CA HIS A 844 52.47 12.99 -22.09
C HIS A 844 51.06 13.21 -21.54
N GLN A 845 50.46 14.37 -21.74
CA GLN A 845 49.09 14.62 -21.24
C GLN A 845 48.09 13.57 -21.75
N HIS A 846 48.16 13.19 -23.03
CA HIS A 846 47.26 12.16 -23.58
C HIS A 846 47.56 10.75 -23.03
N CYS A 847 48.83 10.39 -22.81
CA CYS A 847 49.18 9.12 -22.17
C CYS A 847 48.76 9.07 -20.70
N PHE A 848 48.79 10.21 -20.01
CA PHE A 848 48.28 10.34 -18.65
C PHE A 848 46.76 10.15 -18.64
N GLN A 849 46.01 11.00 -19.36
CA GLN A 849 44.55 10.94 -19.48
C GLN A 849 43.98 9.59 -19.97
N SER A 850 44.80 8.76 -20.63
CA SER A 850 44.40 7.40 -21.07
C SER A 850 44.69 6.29 -20.06
N PHE A 851 45.46 6.55 -18.99
CA PHE A 851 45.91 5.56 -18.01
C PHE A 851 45.67 5.98 -16.54
N SER A 852 45.34 7.23 -16.24
CA SER A 852 45.00 7.72 -14.90
C SER A 852 43.49 7.89 -14.72
N GLU A 853 42.91 7.24 -13.73
CA GLU A 853 41.51 7.46 -13.32
C GLU A 853 41.34 8.79 -12.54
N ASN A 854 42.40 9.29 -11.90
CA ASN A 854 42.45 10.54 -11.13
C ASN A 854 43.54 11.48 -11.66
N GLU A 855 43.23 12.76 -11.89
CA GLU A 855 44.20 13.75 -12.41
C GLU A 855 45.32 14.11 -11.41
N ASN A 856 45.11 13.87 -10.12
CA ASN A 856 46.05 14.24 -9.05
C ASN A 856 47.03 13.13 -8.63
N GLU A 857 46.97 11.93 -9.23
CA GLU A 857 47.73 10.76 -8.78
C GLU A 857 48.68 10.19 -9.84
N CYS A 858 49.93 9.91 -9.45
CA CYS A 858 50.97 9.37 -10.33
C CYS A 858 50.77 7.86 -10.59
N PRO A 859 50.47 7.40 -11.84
CA PRO A 859 50.12 6.01 -12.12
C PRO A 859 51.22 4.98 -11.75
N ALA A 860 52.50 5.37 -11.81
CA ALA A 860 53.61 4.49 -11.41
C ALA A 860 53.73 4.30 -9.88
N CYS A 861 53.28 5.28 -9.09
CA CYS A 861 53.34 5.23 -7.63
C CYS A 861 52.04 4.71 -7.01
N LEU A 862 50.91 4.91 -7.70
CA LEU A 862 49.57 4.54 -7.25
C LEU A 862 49.47 3.10 -6.73
N PRO A 863 50.05 2.04 -7.33
CA PRO A 863 49.93 0.67 -6.81
C PRO A 863 50.58 0.46 -5.43
N ASN A 864 51.63 1.22 -5.10
CA ASN A 864 52.31 1.12 -3.80
C ASN A 864 51.70 2.09 -2.78
N ASN A 865 51.36 3.31 -3.20
CA ASN A 865 50.63 4.27 -2.38
C ASN A 865 49.26 3.71 -1.97
N LYS A 866 48.55 3.04 -2.89
CA LYS A 866 47.27 2.37 -2.61
C LYS A 866 47.42 1.25 -1.58
N LYS A 867 48.46 0.42 -1.64
CA LYS A 867 48.73 -0.58 -0.58
C LYS A 867 48.91 0.09 0.80
N LEU A 868 49.66 1.19 0.87
CA LEU A 868 49.86 1.92 2.12
C LEU A 868 48.56 2.58 2.62
N LEU A 869 47.78 3.20 1.73
CA LEU A 869 46.48 3.80 2.05
C LEU A 869 45.42 2.76 2.42
N ASP A 870 45.44 1.57 1.81
CA ASP A 870 44.55 0.47 2.14
C ASP A 870 44.94 -0.19 3.48
N ILE A 871 46.24 -0.25 3.82
CA ILE A 871 46.71 -0.64 5.16
C ILE A 871 46.27 0.38 6.21
N ILE A 872 46.47 1.68 5.96
CA ILE A 872 46.02 2.76 6.87
C ILE A 872 44.49 2.70 7.03
N ARG A 873 43.73 2.54 5.94
CA ARG A 873 42.26 2.43 6.01
C ARG A 873 41.81 1.17 6.76
N ALA A 874 42.51 0.05 6.62
CA ALA A 874 42.23 -1.16 7.39
C ALA A 874 42.55 -0.97 8.90
N GLN A 875 43.62 -0.23 9.22
CA GLN A 875 43.94 0.16 10.60
C GLN A 875 42.87 1.10 11.18
N GLU A 876 42.41 2.10 10.42
CA GLU A 876 41.30 2.98 10.84
C GLU A 876 39.98 2.20 11.00
N GLN A 877 39.66 1.28 10.09
CA GLN A 877 38.49 0.41 10.21
C GLN A 877 38.58 -0.51 11.43
N SER A 878 39.78 -0.98 11.81
CA SER A 878 39.98 -1.78 13.02
C SER A 878 39.86 -0.99 14.33
N ARG A 879 39.94 0.34 14.32
CA ARG A 879 39.72 1.18 15.51
C ARG A 879 38.28 1.10 16.00
N ASP A 880 37.33 1.07 15.07
CA ASP A 880 35.90 1.17 15.39
C ASP A 880 35.27 -0.21 15.70
N LEU A 881 36.07 -1.28 15.76
CA LEU A 881 35.66 -2.68 16.03
C LEU A 881 36.06 -3.13 17.45
N HIS A 882 35.60 -2.39 18.47
CA HIS A 882 36.00 -2.61 19.87
C HIS A 882 35.72 -4.03 20.39
N GLU A 883 34.63 -4.67 19.95
CA GLU A 883 34.27 -6.04 20.36
C GLU A 883 35.25 -7.10 19.86
N THR A 884 35.82 -6.95 18.66
CA THR A 884 36.81 -7.93 18.15
C THR A 884 38.16 -7.77 18.85
N PHE A 885 38.52 -6.57 19.31
CA PHE A 885 39.68 -6.39 20.18
C PHE A 885 39.49 -7.14 21.51
N HIS A 886 38.36 -6.95 22.20
CA HIS A 886 38.10 -7.69 23.45
C HIS A 886 38.01 -9.20 23.23
N SER A 887 37.31 -9.66 22.19
CA SER A 887 37.21 -11.10 21.89
C SER A 887 38.54 -11.76 21.51
N LEU A 888 39.50 -11.00 20.97
CA LEU A 888 40.87 -11.46 20.78
C LEU A 888 41.69 -11.38 22.07
N LEU A 889 41.47 -10.38 22.92
CA LEU A 889 42.12 -10.22 24.23
C LEU A 889 41.76 -11.36 25.19
N ASP A 890 40.47 -11.71 25.28
CA ASP A 890 39.92 -12.81 26.08
C ASP A 890 40.38 -14.20 25.61
N ARG A 891 40.94 -14.30 24.40
CA ARG A 891 41.39 -15.55 23.77
C ARG A 891 42.90 -15.58 23.48
N ALA A 892 43.64 -14.54 23.87
CA ALA A 892 45.09 -14.46 23.68
C ALA A 892 45.82 -15.09 24.88
N GLU A 893 46.81 -15.94 24.60
CA GLU A 893 47.71 -16.51 25.61
C GLU A 893 48.61 -15.42 26.24
N ASP A 894 48.90 -14.35 25.49
CA ASP A 894 49.49 -13.11 26.00
C ASP A 894 48.65 -11.89 25.59
N PRO A 895 47.72 -11.44 26.45
CA PRO A 895 46.95 -10.21 26.24
C PRO A 895 47.80 -8.94 26.17
N PHE A 896 48.98 -8.91 26.81
CA PHE A 896 49.82 -7.72 26.91
C PHE A 896 50.57 -7.46 25.60
N SER A 897 51.09 -8.49 24.94
CA SER A 897 51.65 -8.39 23.59
C SER A 897 50.59 -7.97 22.56
N LEU A 898 49.35 -8.45 22.69
CA LEU A 898 48.24 -8.02 21.83
C LEU A 898 47.92 -6.52 22.01
N VAL A 899 47.83 -6.04 23.25
CA VAL A 899 47.66 -4.60 23.57
C VAL A 899 48.80 -3.78 22.96
N ALA A 900 50.06 -4.23 23.08
CA ALA A 900 51.21 -3.52 22.57
C ALA A 900 51.21 -3.38 21.03
N ASP A 901 50.82 -4.42 20.31
CA ASP A 901 50.66 -4.38 18.84
C ASP A 901 49.53 -3.42 18.42
N TYR A 902 48.35 -3.49 19.06
CA TYR A 902 47.26 -2.54 18.80
C TYR A 902 47.65 -1.08 19.10
N PHE A 903 48.46 -0.84 20.14
CA PHE A 903 49.01 0.49 20.42
C PHE A 903 50.03 0.94 19.36
N GLY A 904 50.91 0.03 18.91
CA GLY A 904 51.88 0.26 17.83
C GLY A 904 51.24 0.55 16.47
N ARG A 905 50.07 -0.03 16.19
CA ARG A 905 49.23 0.25 15.02
C ARG A 905 48.58 1.64 15.03
N GLY A 906 48.78 2.43 16.09
CA GLY A 906 48.36 3.83 16.15
C GLY A 906 46.86 4.05 16.31
N VAL A 907 46.11 3.02 16.75
CA VAL A 907 44.63 2.99 16.88
C VAL A 907 44.06 4.22 17.61
N PHE A 908 44.78 4.75 18.59
CA PHE A 908 44.39 5.93 19.39
C PHE A 908 44.75 7.30 18.77
N LYS A 909 45.26 7.35 17.53
CA LYS A 909 45.63 8.60 16.83
C LYS A 909 44.83 8.76 15.54
N LYS A 910 44.07 9.85 15.45
CA LYS A 910 43.32 10.23 14.23
C LYS A 910 44.25 10.77 13.15
N LEU A 911 44.71 9.88 12.26
CA LEU A 911 45.50 10.23 11.07
C LEU A 911 44.60 10.90 10.03
N MET A 912 44.58 12.23 9.98
CA MET A 912 43.82 12.94 8.94
C MET A 912 44.48 12.79 7.57
N VAL A 913 43.95 11.89 6.75
CA VAL A 913 44.17 11.86 5.30
C VAL A 913 43.54 13.12 4.72
N ILE A 914 44.36 14.10 4.35
CA ILE A 914 43.89 15.37 3.78
C ILE A 914 43.40 15.12 2.35
N THR A 915 42.10 15.27 2.13
CA THR A 915 41.48 15.34 0.80
C THR A 915 41.01 16.78 0.54
N ASP A 916 40.99 17.21 -0.72
CA ASP A 916 40.85 18.64 -1.09
C ASP A 916 39.45 19.26 -0.88
N ALA A 917 38.53 18.59 -0.19
CA ALA A 917 37.16 19.06 0.04
C ALA A 917 37.07 20.25 1.04
N ASP A 918 37.90 20.26 2.10
CA ASP A 918 37.73 21.15 3.26
C ASP A 918 38.43 22.53 3.10
N LYS A 919 38.34 23.16 1.93
CA LYS A 919 39.04 24.44 1.62
C LYS A 919 38.17 25.55 1.04
N SER A 920 36.93 25.72 1.52
CA SER A 920 36.20 26.98 1.28
C SER A 920 35.13 27.31 2.32
N LEU A 921 35.50 27.99 3.41
CA LEU A 921 34.63 28.95 4.12
C LEU A 921 35.47 29.91 4.99
N SER A 922 35.20 31.22 4.83
CA SER A 922 35.58 32.36 5.68
C SER A 922 36.99 32.39 6.34
N THR A 923 37.91 33.13 5.72
CA THR A 923 38.88 33.97 6.46
C THR A 923 38.55 35.45 6.22
N THR A 924 38.21 36.19 7.28
CA THR A 924 38.09 37.66 7.32
C THR A 924 38.22 38.11 8.79
N PRO A 925 38.69 39.33 9.08
CA PRO A 925 39.84 39.41 9.99
C PRO A 925 39.67 40.31 11.21
N VAL A 926 40.46 40.03 12.26
CA VAL A 926 40.96 41.04 13.20
C VAL A 926 42.43 41.32 12.84
N LYS A 927 42.85 42.58 12.99
CA LYS A 927 44.17 43.09 12.60
C LYS A 927 44.71 44.02 13.68
N ALA A 928 46.00 44.34 13.56
CA ALA A 928 46.79 45.28 14.35
C ALA A 928 47.33 44.68 15.67
N GLU A 929 48.55 45.02 16.13
CA GLU A 929 49.48 46.06 15.66
C GLU A 929 50.90 45.52 15.36
N GLU A 930 51.50 46.02 14.26
CA GLU A 930 52.95 46.04 14.04
C GLU A 930 53.35 47.46 13.59
N PRO A 931 54.47 48.02 14.09
CA PRO A 931 55.02 49.28 13.60
C PRO A 931 55.75 49.10 12.26
N LYS A 932 55.58 50.04 11.33
CA LYS A 932 56.14 49.99 9.97
C LYS A 932 57.63 50.39 9.94
N LEU A 933 58.40 49.82 9.00
CA LEU A 933 59.22 50.58 8.04
C LEU A 933 59.67 49.73 6.82
N ILE A 934 59.65 50.38 5.65
CA ILE A 934 59.52 49.85 4.28
C ILE A 934 60.78 49.13 3.73
N TYR A 935 60.65 47.91 3.18
CA TYR A 935 60.91 47.51 1.76
C TYR A 935 60.71 45.98 1.55
N GLY A 936 60.40 45.48 0.33
CA GLY A 936 60.11 44.04 0.14
C GLY A 936 59.88 43.53 -1.30
N HIS A 937 59.51 42.24 -1.42
CA HIS A 937 59.24 41.42 -2.64
C HIS A 937 58.59 40.06 -2.24
N ASN A 938 57.93 39.23 -3.07
CA ASN A 938 57.06 39.45 -4.25
C ASN A 938 56.35 38.11 -4.69
N THR A 939 55.23 38.18 -5.44
CA THR A 939 54.66 37.18 -6.42
C THR A 939 54.48 35.66 -6.08
N GLU A 940 53.47 34.90 -6.54
CA GLU A 940 52.09 35.14 -7.08
C GLU A 940 51.37 33.76 -7.34
N ALA A 941 50.10 33.75 -7.81
CA ALA A 941 49.40 32.68 -8.60
C ALA A 941 47.97 32.24 -8.12
N LYS A 942 47.34 31.25 -8.80
CA LYS A 942 45.88 30.96 -8.94
C LYS A 942 45.62 29.46 -9.34
N THR A 943 44.46 28.74 -9.33
CA THR A 943 43.08 28.77 -8.74
C THR A 943 42.25 27.50 -9.19
N LYS A 944 41.09 27.17 -8.54
CA LYS A 944 39.84 26.50 -9.11
C LYS A 944 39.86 24.95 -9.36
N LEU A 945 38.75 24.17 -9.59
CA LEU A 945 37.26 24.39 -9.75
C LEU A 945 36.34 23.10 -9.54
N THR A 946 35.07 23.28 -9.05
CA THR A 946 33.76 22.54 -9.27
C THR A 946 33.40 21.06 -8.87
N GLU A 947 32.28 20.96 -8.10
CA GLU A 947 31.06 20.06 -8.23
C GLU A 947 30.93 18.58 -7.71
N LYS A 948 30.12 18.46 -6.63
CA LYS A 948 28.94 17.57 -6.43
C LYS A 948 29.02 16.03 -6.11
N LYS A 949 28.67 15.77 -4.82
CA LYS A 949 27.52 14.95 -4.32
C LYS A 949 27.62 13.41 -4.11
N ASN A 950 27.02 13.03 -2.96
CA ASN A 950 26.26 11.80 -2.65
C ASN A 950 27.06 10.48 -2.47
N THR A 951 26.75 9.57 -1.53
CA THR A 951 25.74 9.56 -0.42
C THR A 951 26.05 8.43 0.59
N THR A 952 25.80 8.66 1.89
CA THR A 952 25.24 7.70 2.92
C THR A 952 25.91 6.33 3.18
N THR A 953 25.96 5.72 4.39
CA THR A 953 25.53 6.08 5.77
C THR A 953 26.02 5.02 6.78
N SER A 954 26.45 5.45 7.97
CA SER A 954 26.12 4.83 9.30
C SER A 954 26.60 3.37 9.60
N VAL A 955 26.55 2.85 10.84
CA VAL A 955 26.07 3.42 12.12
C VAL A 955 26.88 2.87 13.33
N LYS A 956 26.98 3.68 14.39
CA LYS A 956 27.23 3.41 15.83
C LYS A 956 27.68 2.00 16.30
N ALA A 957 28.65 2.01 17.21
CA ALA A 957 28.44 1.50 18.58
C ALA A 957 29.28 2.32 19.60
N ASP A 958 28.68 2.64 20.75
CA ASP A 958 29.15 2.44 22.13
C ASP A 958 30.65 2.60 22.52
N SER A 959 31.02 3.16 23.68
CA SER A 959 30.20 3.66 24.82
C SER A 959 31.03 4.42 25.89
N ARG A 960 30.32 4.91 26.94
CA ARG A 960 30.73 4.96 28.37
C ARG A 960 31.93 5.82 28.84
N TYR A 961 31.65 6.58 29.92
CA TYR A 961 32.53 6.82 31.10
C TYR A 961 33.81 7.67 30.92
N SER A 962 34.28 8.44 31.92
CA SER A 962 33.66 8.93 33.19
C SER A 962 34.47 10.12 33.76
N SER A 963 34.26 10.41 35.05
CA SER A 963 35.06 11.22 36.00
C SER A 963 35.05 12.74 35.83
N GLN A 964 34.47 13.38 36.85
CA GLN A 964 34.67 14.78 37.23
C GLN A 964 35.96 14.91 38.05
N ASP A 965 36.40 16.15 38.28
CA ASP A 965 37.16 16.52 39.47
C ASP A 965 36.76 17.96 39.89
N GLY A 966 36.82 18.31 41.19
CA GLY A 966 36.51 19.69 41.65
C GLY A 966 35.66 19.87 42.93
N TYR A 967 36.17 19.43 44.08
CA TYR A 967 35.71 19.82 45.44
C TYR A 967 35.93 21.34 45.70
N SER A 968 35.31 22.09 46.64
CA SER A 968 34.16 21.93 47.58
C SER A 968 33.78 23.36 48.12
N ASN A 969 33.26 23.75 49.31
CA ASN A 969 32.97 23.16 50.64
C ASN A 969 32.03 24.12 51.47
N ILE A 970 32.05 24.04 52.82
CA ILE A 970 31.63 25.04 53.84
C ILE A 970 30.13 25.06 54.27
N SER A 971 29.85 24.29 55.35
CA SER A 971 28.95 24.50 56.54
C SER A 971 27.68 25.39 56.46
N ASN A 972 26.46 25.00 56.87
CA ASN A 972 25.90 24.33 58.10
C ASN A 972 25.24 25.31 59.09
N LEU A 973 24.01 25.00 59.57
CA LEU A 973 23.63 24.74 60.99
C LEU A 973 22.10 24.82 61.28
N ILE A 974 21.54 23.74 61.88
CA ILE A 974 20.39 23.66 62.85
C ILE A 974 19.00 24.22 62.40
N GLY A 975 17.84 23.60 62.65
CA GLY A 975 17.39 22.37 63.36
C GLY A 975 15.84 22.28 63.25
N ASP A 976 15.10 21.29 63.78
CA ASP A 976 15.42 20.13 64.64
C ASP A 976 14.28 19.06 64.53
N GLU A 977 14.43 17.94 65.26
CA GLU A 977 13.44 16.89 65.63
C GLU A 977 13.05 15.78 64.60
N ARG A 978 13.62 14.58 64.83
CA ARG A 978 12.94 13.26 65.07
C ARG A 978 12.26 12.49 63.90
N ILE A 979 12.31 11.14 63.79
CA ILE A 979 13.00 10.07 64.57
C ILE A 979 13.14 8.74 63.78
N ARG A 980 14.29 8.02 63.93
CA ARG A 980 14.54 6.55 63.71
C ARG A 980 14.28 5.93 62.30
N SER A 981 14.97 4.85 61.86
CA SER A 981 16.21 4.18 62.31
C SER A 981 16.79 3.18 61.28
N PHE A 982 18.08 2.89 61.44
CA PHE A 982 18.88 1.69 61.06
C PHE A 982 18.12 0.32 61.05
N THR A 983 18.58 -0.80 60.44
CA THR A 983 19.90 -1.22 59.86
C THR A 983 19.77 -2.49 58.95
N LYS A 984 20.88 -2.94 58.33
CA LYS A 984 21.13 -4.35 57.88
C LYS A 984 21.24 -5.34 59.11
N PRO A 985 21.52 -6.66 59.04
CA PRO A 985 21.95 -7.52 57.90
C PRO A 985 21.41 -8.99 57.85
N ASP A 986 21.85 -9.72 56.83
CA ASP A 986 22.38 -11.11 56.81
C ASP A 986 21.68 -12.38 57.38
N VAL A 987 21.84 -13.47 56.59
CA VAL A 987 22.29 -14.85 56.97
C VAL A 987 21.29 -16.00 57.32
N TYR A 988 21.40 -17.06 56.51
CA TYR A 988 21.27 -18.53 56.75
C TYR A 988 19.99 -19.22 57.30
N SER A 989 19.46 -20.13 56.45
CA SER A 989 19.48 -21.61 56.64
C SER A 989 18.35 -22.37 57.38
N SER A 990 18.23 -23.64 56.94
CA SER A 990 17.81 -24.85 57.68
C SER A 990 16.35 -25.05 58.08
N SER A 991 15.63 -25.77 57.23
CA SER A 991 15.27 -27.19 57.43
C SER A 991 14.78 -27.71 58.80
N LEU A 992 13.71 -28.53 58.74
CA LEU A 992 13.34 -29.64 59.66
C LEU A 992 12.87 -29.25 61.09
N GLU A 993 11.84 -29.85 61.69
CA GLU A 993 10.73 -30.71 61.20
C GLU A 993 9.65 -30.86 62.31
N VAL A 994 8.62 -31.70 62.06
CA VAL A 994 7.95 -32.57 63.06
C VAL A 994 6.85 -31.98 64.01
N ASN A 995 5.60 -32.37 63.67
CA ASN A 995 4.52 -32.83 64.57
C ASN A 995 3.69 -31.83 65.44
N ILE A 996 2.40 -32.08 65.77
CA ILE A 996 1.52 -33.26 65.53
C ILE A 996 0.02 -32.90 65.40
N SER A 997 -0.76 -33.78 64.75
CA SER A 997 -2.25 -33.90 64.69
C SER A 997 -3.07 -32.83 63.92
N GLY A 998 -4.20 -33.18 63.27
CA GLY A 998 -4.74 -34.53 62.99
C GLY A 998 -6.18 -34.53 62.44
N THR A 999 -6.55 -35.57 61.67
CA THR A 999 -7.84 -35.83 60.98
C THR A 999 -8.21 -34.87 59.82
N GLY A 1000 -8.67 -35.31 58.64
CA GLY A 1000 -8.71 -36.68 58.09
C GLY A 1000 -9.51 -36.80 56.76
N SER A 1001 -9.13 -37.77 55.90
CA SER A 1001 -9.82 -38.29 54.68
C SER A 1001 -10.13 -37.32 53.50
N ASP A 1002 -10.01 -37.68 52.21
CA ASP A 1002 -9.38 -38.84 51.52
C ASP A 1002 -9.26 -38.59 49.99
N ILE A 1003 -8.26 -39.20 49.32
CA ILE A 1003 -8.23 -39.81 47.95
C ILE A 1003 -8.76 -39.02 46.70
N SER A 1004 -8.12 -38.91 45.51
CA SER A 1004 -6.72 -38.64 45.04
C SER A 1004 -6.62 -38.60 43.45
N THR A 1005 -5.43 -38.32 42.86
CA THR A 1005 -5.03 -37.71 41.53
C THR A 1005 -4.48 -38.50 40.25
N PRO A 1006 -4.02 -37.78 39.16
CA PRO A 1006 -3.28 -38.21 37.88
C PRO A 1006 -1.76 -37.64 37.65
N ARG A 1007 -0.53 -38.08 37.09
CA ARG A 1007 0.36 -39.21 36.45
C ARG A 1007 1.07 -39.26 35.01
N GLY A 1008 0.58 -39.88 33.90
CA GLY A 1008 1.17 -39.60 32.53
C GLY A 1008 0.68 -40.29 31.21
N ASN A 1009 1.31 -40.40 29.99
CA ASN A 1009 2.48 -39.85 29.16
C ASN A 1009 2.54 -40.69 27.78
N SER A 1010 3.33 -40.70 26.66
CA SER A 1010 4.19 -39.82 25.76
C SER A 1010 5.13 -40.53 24.67
N ARG A 1011 5.48 -39.96 23.47
CA ARG A 1011 6.70 -40.19 22.54
C ARG A 1011 6.96 -41.53 21.74
N LYS A 1012 7.60 -41.57 20.53
CA LYS A 1012 8.38 -42.80 20.03
C LYS A 1012 8.91 -42.92 18.54
N ALA A 1013 8.40 -43.71 17.58
CA ALA A 1013 8.68 -43.63 16.10
C ALA A 1013 10.03 -44.02 15.39
N SER A 1014 9.98 -44.13 14.01
CA SER A 1014 11.04 -44.25 12.93
C SER A 1014 11.35 -45.70 12.41
N PRO A 1015 12.07 -46.04 11.27
CA PRO A 1015 13.07 -45.32 10.41
C PRO A 1015 13.08 -45.62 8.84
N ILE A 1016 14.27 -45.70 8.18
CA ILE A 1016 14.67 -45.44 6.74
C ILE A 1016 15.32 -46.67 5.99
N PRO A 1017 15.25 -46.92 4.63
CA PRO A 1017 16.44 -46.82 3.70
C PRO A 1017 16.31 -46.79 2.10
N ILE A 1018 16.89 -45.75 1.43
CA ILE A 1018 18.05 -45.76 0.44
C ILE A 1018 17.98 -46.28 -1.07
N ARG A 1019 18.37 -45.40 -2.05
CA ARG A 1019 19.05 -45.58 -3.42
C ARG A 1019 18.28 -46.12 -4.68
N GLU A 1020 18.62 -45.86 -5.99
CA GLU A 1020 19.56 -44.95 -6.75
C GLU A 1020 19.23 -44.87 -8.31
N ALA A 1021 19.69 -43.81 -9.02
CA ALA A 1021 20.22 -43.77 -10.44
C ALA A 1021 19.37 -43.71 -11.79
N ARG A 1022 19.55 -42.59 -12.57
CA ARG A 1022 19.99 -42.47 -14.02
C ARG A 1022 19.07 -42.22 -15.30
N ILE A 1023 19.15 -40.96 -15.82
CA ILE A 1023 19.41 -40.37 -17.21
C ILE A 1023 18.64 -40.70 -18.54
N LEU A 1024 18.55 -39.66 -19.42
CA LEU A 1024 18.36 -39.58 -20.93
C LEU A 1024 16.91 -39.33 -21.45
N ASN A 1025 16.61 -38.58 -22.54
CA ASN A 1025 17.43 -37.83 -23.53
C ASN A 1025 16.70 -36.61 -24.21
N ASN A 1026 17.39 -35.89 -25.12
CA ASN A 1026 17.03 -34.60 -25.76
C ASN A 1026 16.17 -34.63 -27.06
N THR A 1027 15.69 -33.45 -27.52
CA THR A 1027 15.69 -33.05 -28.95
C THR A 1027 15.61 -31.52 -29.15
N THR A 1028 16.13 -30.99 -30.28
CA THR A 1028 16.07 -29.56 -30.73
C THR A 1028 16.01 -29.52 -32.28
N PRO A 1029 15.58 -28.42 -32.96
CA PRO A 1029 16.56 -27.37 -33.37
C PRO A 1029 16.03 -25.92 -33.68
N LYS A 1030 16.95 -24.93 -33.70
CA LYS A 1030 17.15 -23.76 -34.62
C LYS A 1030 15.94 -22.98 -35.22
N SER A 1031 15.93 -21.64 -35.40
CA SER A 1031 16.93 -20.56 -35.19
C SER A 1031 16.34 -19.13 -35.25
N SER A 1032 17.10 -18.15 -34.73
CA SER A 1032 17.01 -16.65 -34.75
C SER A 1032 16.64 -15.97 -36.11
N PRO A 1033 16.22 -14.66 -36.21
CA PRO A 1033 16.85 -13.53 -35.48
C PRO A 1033 16.09 -12.16 -35.25
N ILE A 1034 16.84 -11.20 -34.67
CA ILE A 1034 16.80 -9.70 -34.83
C ILE A 1034 16.04 -8.77 -33.84
N GLN A 1035 16.83 -7.83 -33.27
CA GLN A 1035 16.57 -6.48 -32.72
C GLN A 1035 15.82 -6.22 -31.38
N LYS A 1036 16.07 -5.00 -30.85
CA LYS A 1036 15.73 -4.46 -29.52
C LYS A 1036 14.74 -3.29 -29.63
N PHE A 1037 13.95 -3.02 -28.57
CA PHE A 1037 13.69 -1.73 -27.89
C PHE A 1037 12.67 -2.06 -26.75
N PHE A 1038 12.95 -1.93 -25.44
CA PHE A 1038 13.23 -0.75 -24.59
C PHE A 1038 11.98 0.10 -24.26
N GLU A 1039 11.39 -0.12 -23.08
CA GLU A 1039 10.51 0.83 -22.36
C GLU A 1039 10.73 0.72 -20.83
N PRO A 1040 10.34 1.72 -20.01
CA PRO A 1040 10.89 1.90 -18.66
C PRO A 1040 9.90 1.63 -17.50
N SER A 1041 10.44 1.31 -16.32
CA SER A 1041 9.71 1.34 -15.04
C SER A 1041 9.95 2.63 -14.24
N LYS A 1042 8.88 3.18 -13.68
CA LYS A 1042 8.90 4.09 -12.51
C LYS A 1042 8.75 3.21 -11.24
N ALA A 1043 9.05 3.62 -10.02
CA ALA A 1043 9.47 4.92 -9.46
C ALA A 1043 10.50 4.67 -8.33
N PRO A 1044 10.78 5.68 -7.47
CA PRO A 1044 10.66 5.36 -6.04
C PRO A 1044 9.82 6.37 -5.25
N VAL A 1045 9.24 5.89 -4.15
CA VAL A 1045 8.53 6.68 -3.12
C VAL A 1045 9.53 7.11 -2.03
N VAL A 1046 9.26 8.23 -1.35
CA VAL A 1046 10.10 8.77 -0.28
C VAL A 1046 9.92 7.96 1.02
N PRO A 1047 11.00 7.46 1.65
CA PRO A 1047 10.93 6.86 2.98
C PRO A 1047 10.93 7.94 4.10
N ILE A 1048 10.15 7.71 5.15
CA ILE A 1048 10.04 8.58 6.33
C ILE A 1048 10.93 8.05 7.46
N ASN A 1049 11.52 8.95 8.25
CA ASN A 1049 12.44 8.61 9.35
C ASN A 1049 11.68 8.50 10.70
N PRO A 1050 11.71 7.35 11.42
CA PRO A 1050 10.78 7.06 12.52
C PRO A 1050 11.27 7.53 13.91
N PHE A 1051 11.77 8.77 14.03
CA PHE A 1051 12.25 9.33 15.31
C PHE A 1051 11.82 10.80 15.51
N LEU A 1052 10.51 11.05 15.64
CA LEU A 1052 9.94 12.33 16.07
C LEU A 1052 8.73 12.11 16.99
N ALA A 1053 9.03 12.01 18.29
CA ALA A 1053 8.16 12.05 19.47
C ALA A 1053 9.12 12.00 20.68
N ASP A 1054 9.11 12.87 21.70
CA ASP A 1054 8.27 14.05 21.98
C ASP A 1054 9.12 15.17 22.65
N ASP A 1055 8.50 16.32 22.92
CA ASP A 1055 8.89 17.41 23.84
C ASP A 1055 10.31 18.03 23.77
N TYR A 1056 10.36 19.28 23.30
CA TYR A 1056 11.46 20.22 23.57
C TYR A 1056 10.90 21.56 24.08
N ASP A 1057 11.53 22.11 25.12
CA ASP A 1057 11.06 23.25 25.91
C ASP A 1057 11.98 24.47 25.69
N GLU A 1058 11.47 25.49 25.00
CA GLU A 1058 12.24 26.68 24.61
C GLU A 1058 12.64 27.58 25.80
N SER A 1059 12.10 27.36 27.00
CA SER A 1059 12.46 28.15 28.21
C SER A 1059 13.89 27.93 28.72
N LYS A 1060 14.66 27.04 28.08
CA LYS A 1060 16.01 26.61 28.50
C LYS A 1060 17.14 27.00 27.53
N ASN A 1061 16.92 27.98 26.66
CA ASN A 1061 17.97 28.55 25.81
C ASN A 1061 18.72 29.69 26.54
N PRO A 1062 20.00 29.52 26.97
CA PRO A 1062 20.71 30.50 27.78
C PRO A 1062 21.45 31.58 26.96
N PHE A 1063 21.07 31.81 25.70
CA PHE A 1063 21.76 32.71 24.77
C PHE A 1063 20.86 33.81 24.17
N SER A 1064 19.71 34.09 24.78
CA SER A 1064 18.85 35.23 24.43
C SER A 1064 19.13 36.44 25.34
N GLU A 1065 20.08 37.30 24.95
CA GLU A 1065 20.20 38.66 25.49
C GLU A 1065 20.08 39.70 24.35
N ASP A 1066 18.95 40.39 24.37
CA ASP A 1066 18.71 41.81 24.06
C ASP A 1066 19.71 42.61 23.21
N LYS A 1067 19.15 43.30 22.22
CA LYS A 1067 19.42 44.73 22.04
C LYS A 1067 18.22 45.51 21.51
N TYR A 1068 18.08 46.73 22.03
CA TYR A 1068 16.97 47.66 21.84
C TYR A 1068 17.19 48.59 20.61
N ASP A 1069 16.33 49.60 20.51
CA ASP A 1069 16.39 50.82 19.68
C ASP A 1069 15.72 50.72 18.28
N ASP A 1070 14.82 51.62 17.87
CA ASP A 1070 14.07 52.63 18.65
C ASP A 1070 12.74 53.01 17.98
N ASP A 1071 11.91 53.66 18.78
CA ASP A 1071 10.61 54.30 18.60
C ASP A 1071 10.34 55.07 17.27
N LYS A 1072 9.19 54.82 16.60
CA LYS A 1072 8.00 55.70 16.69
C LYS A 1072 6.81 55.37 15.77
N ASN A 1073 5.62 55.48 16.35
CA ASN A 1073 4.30 55.50 15.69
C ASN A 1073 3.88 56.94 15.35
N PRO A 1074 3.18 57.16 14.22
CA PRO A 1074 2.16 58.21 14.13
C PRO A 1074 0.79 57.67 13.64
N PHE A 1075 -0.29 58.18 14.26
CA PHE A 1075 -1.72 57.92 13.95
C PHE A 1075 -2.28 56.57 14.43
N LYS A 1076 -2.55 56.51 15.74
CA LYS A 1076 -3.82 55.99 16.28
C LYS A 1076 -4.39 57.04 17.25
N ASP A 1077 -5.55 56.76 17.86
CA ASP A 1077 -6.45 57.70 18.59
C ASP A 1077 -7.46 58.36 17.60
N ASP A 1078 -8.79 58.40 17.81
CA ASP A 1078 -9.67 57.95 18.92
C ASP A 1078 -11.08 57.51 18.37
N ASP A 1079 -12.05 57.32 19.28
CA ASP A 1079 -13.51 57.14 19.15
C ASP A 1079 -14.00 55.75 18.64
N ASP A 1080 -14.78 54.90 19.34
CA ASP A 1080 -15.98 55.02 20.22
C ASP A 1080 -17.31 54.73 19.45
N ASP A 1081 -18.31 54.01 19.96
CA ASP A 1081 -18.43 53.27 21.23
C ASP A 1081 -19.47 52.10 21.14
N ASP A 1082 -19.55 51.34 22.24
CA ASP A 1082 -20.70 50.66 22.84
C ASP A 1082 -21.30 49.34 22.29
N ASN A 1083 -21.74 48.52 23.24
CA ASN A 1083 -22.64 47.38 23.05
C ASN A 1083 -24.06 47.80 23.50
N ASP A 1084 -25.10 47.06 23.09
CA ASP A 1084 -26.39 47.12 23.82
C ASP A 1084 -26.76 45.74 24.38
N TYR A 1085 -27.48 45.73 25.50
CA TYR A 1085 -27.37 44.70 26.53
C TYR A 1085 -28.73 44.06 26.88
N ASP A 1086 -28.71 42.72 26.96
CA ASP A 1086 -29.46 41.93 27.96
C ASP A 1086 -30.94 41.51 27.73
N LYS A 1087 -31.26 40.43 28.45
CA LYS A 1087 -32.57 39.89 28.89
C LYS A 1087 -33.53 39.20 27.91
N ASN A 1088 -34.22 38.13 28.32
CA ASN A 1088 -33.83 36.99 29.17
C ASN A 1088 -34.94 35.91 29.18
N LEU A 1089 -34.58 34.66 29.56
CA LEU A 1089 -35.50 33.54 29.90
C LEU A 1089 -36.34 32.99 28.72
N ASN A 1090 -36.85 31.74 28.73
CA ASN A 1090 -36.99 30.77 29.83
C ASN A 1090 -36.74 29.31 29.32
N PRO A 1091 -36.27 28.35 30.14
CA PRO A 1091 -35.96 26.98 29.70
C PRO A 1091 -37.13 25.98 29.82
N PHE A 1092 -36.91 24.75 29.30
CA PHE A 1092 -37.83 23.60 29.20
C PHE A 1092 -38.99 23.76 28.19
N GLY A 1093 -38.88 23.10 27.02
CA GLY A 1093 -39.82 23.26 25.90
C GLY A 1093 -40.12 22.03 25.01
N ARG A 1094 -39.65 20.83 25.39
CA ARG A 1094 -39.63 19.55 24.62
C ARG A 1094 -38.66 19.49 23.44
#